data_AF-C5BLW4-F1
#
_entry.id   AF-C5BLW4-F1
#
_cell.length_a   1.000
_cell.length_b   1.000
_cell.length_c   1.000
_cell.angle_alpha   90.00
_cell.angle_beta   90.00
_cell.angle_gamma   90.00
#
_symmetry.space_group_name_H-M   'P 1'
#
loop_
_entity.id
_entity.type
_entity.pdbx_description
1 polymer ?
#
loop_
_entity_poly.entity_id
_entity_poly.type
_entity_poly.pdbx_seq_one_letter_code
_entity_poly.pdbx_strand_id
1 'polypeptide(L)'
;MPYIAGRLLKITLAIIAFVLLCALALALFLLSSNANFLKPKLEKALAEQGVFTEILGDLNWSVYPVAGVKSGEIQLFPSAARVDTEKLASIDSFNLQLDLLALIRERELRINAVFVQHPKVDLHIGKNGESNWQPVLDAFARDSDTDTDTEGGEPAKRAPAEPEKASDNSNASDTQIAIERIKISDFELSYTNAVNNSNIKLRQTDVQLDAVNLNGQPMQIALNSELTFAPYPPIRIGFESTITQTGAGAITFASTRLSAMATEEADARINGNISVVTSPALKAEATIQLDELNPAAWLKWMEVALPEMSNSSALTKFAANANIQYRGDQLEVAVLSATLDKTKLDAKGTVSLQPELPPKLQLTLAVDQLNLDHYLPPVPQPDEIAPTPPANAAPESADNSPLNLDALNSIIGVLNLRTQKVTFLEQNLTNLDSELTLKPGVTTVTVKKGSLYEGTLSGTAKLKHANTNNQLTSEFSMSGLDVGLALSSLGLYDQLKGTMNIQINGETQGGSAAALTEGFSAHLTAQSELMKFEAVNLEQVYCDAISKLDNSRTDKTWEPYTSISALTANIDYTSAGITINSLAARVQGIQTDAMGTFNPTTKNFVIPANLAFADFTAAQKSCPLLNAKWRSQRIPVICEGSLDTIGKDVCKLDFKRLSDKWEDKFKTETKKASDKVEERYKESREDAKDKVDERAKDLLENLVGEEKSKELGDKLEDGFKNLLKRKKSEK
;
A
#
# COMPACT_ATOMS: atom_id res chain seq x y z
N MET A 1 -83.36 -12.59 36.01
CA MET A 1 -82.18 -12.10 35.25
C MET A 1 -82.45 -11.47 33.86
N PRO A 2 -83.52 -11.74 33.10
CA PRO A 2 -83.67 -11.18 31.73
C PRO A 2 -84.02 -9.68 31.67
N TYR A 3 -84.51 -9.08 32.77
CA TYR A 3 -84.94 -7.67 32.81
C TYR A 3 -83.79 -6.65 32.95
N ILE A 4 -82.64 -7.07 33.52
CA ILE A 4 -81.46 -6.22 33.73
C ILE A 4 -80.59 -6.18 32.46
N ALA A 5 -80.46 -7.31 31.77
CA ALA A 5 -79.72 -7.42 30.50
C ALA A 5 -80.34 -6.53 29.39
N GLY A 6 -81.67 -6.48 29.27
CA GLY A 6 -82.34 -5.64 28.28
C GLY A 6 -82.24 -4.13 28.54
N ARG A 7 -82.07 -3.71 29.80
CA ARG A 7 -81.88 -2.30 30.18
C ARG A 7 -80.42 -1.87 29.98
N LEU A 8 -79.47 -2.72 30.34
CA LEU A 8 -78.04 -2.52 30.05
C LEU A 8 -77.76 -2.45 28.55
N LEU A 9 -78.39 -3.31 27.74
CA LEU A 9 -78.28 -3.28 26.28
C LEU A 9 -78.85 -1.97 25.68
N LYS A 10 -80.00 -1.50 26.18
CA LYS A 10 -80.61 -0.23 25.74
C LYS A 10 -79.78 0.98 26.15
N ILE A 11 -79.18 0.96 27.33
CA ILE A 11 -78.29 2.03 27.81
C ILE A 11 -76.98 2.03 27.02
N THR A 12 -76.38 0.87 26.76
CA THR A 12 -75.19 0.79 25.89
C THR A 12 -75.51 1.20 24.45
N LEU A 13 -76.63 0.78 23.87
CA LEU A 13 -77.08 1.25 22.55
C LEU A 13 -77.36 2.76 22.53
N ALA A 14 -77.96 3.32 23.59
CA ALA A 14 -78.20 4.75 23.68
C ALA A 14 -76.91 5.56 23.83
N ILE A 15 -75.93 5.03 24.59
CA ILE A 15 -74.60 5.64 24.72
C ILE A 15 -73.85 5.56 23.39
N ILE A 16 -73.89 4.41 22.70
CA ILE A 16 -73.28 4.24 21.38
C ILE A 16 -73.94 5.19 20.36
N ALA A 17 -75.28 5.30 20.37
CA ALA A 17 -76.00 6.22 19.49
C ALA A 17 -75.69 7.68 19.81
N PHE A 18 -75.53 8.05 21.08
CA PHE A 18 -75.15 9.40 21.49
C PHE A 18 -73.71 9.73 21.09
N VAL A 19 -72.77 8.79 21.27
CA VAL A 19 -71.38 8.93 20.83
C VAL A 19 -71.31 9.06 19.31
N LEU A 20 -72.08 8.26 18.56
CA LEU A 20 -72.18 8.37 17.10
C LEU A 20 -72.81 9.69 16.65
N LEU A 21 -73.81 10.19 17.37
CA LEU A 21 -74.46 11.47 17.07
C LEU A 21 -73.56 12.67 17.38
N CYS A 22 -72.81 12.62 18.48
CA CYS A 22 -71.78 13.60 18.81
C CYS A 22 -70.62 13.54 17.80
N ALA A 23 -70.19 12.35 17.37
CA ALA A 23 -69.19 12.19 16.33
C ALA A 23 -69.70 12.72 14.97
N LEU A 24 -70.97 12.48 14.63
CA LEU A 24 -71.60 13.01 13.43
C LEU A 24 -71.78 14.53 13.48
N ALA A 25 -72.19 15.09 14.63
CA ALA A 25 -72.32 16.52 14.85
C ALA A 25 -70.96 17.22 14.82
N LEU A 26 -69.92 16.60 15.39
CA LEU A 26 -68.55 17.07 15.30
C LEU A 26 -68.03 16.99 13.87
N ALA A 27 -68.29 15.89 13.14
CA ALA A 27 -67.95 15.76 11.72
C ALA A 27 -68.67 16.83 10.87
N LEU A 28 -69.97 17.06 11.09
CA LEU A 28 -70.74 18.11 10.42
C LEU A 28 -70.23 19.51 10.77
N PHE A 29 -69.87 19.76 12.03
CA PHE A 29 -69.29 21.02 12.49
C PHE A 29 -67.93 21.28 11.83
N LEU A 30 -67.04 20.28 11.81
CA LEU A 30 -65.74 20.35 11.15
C LEU A 30 -65.89 20.51 9.63
N LEU A 31 -66.85 19.85 9.00
CA LEU A 31 -67.16 20.02 7.56
C LEU A 31 -67.78 21.40 7.24
N SER A 32 -68.42 22.07 8.21
CA SER A 32 -68.99 23.41 8.05
C SER A 32 -68.03 24.56 8.40
N SER A 33 -66.94 24.26 9.11
CA SER A 33 -65.92 25.21 9.57
C SER A 33 -64.79 25.33 8.54
N ASN A 34 -64.60 26.52 7.96
CA ASN A 34 -63.55 26.74 6.95
C ASN A 34 -62.18 26.89 7.62
N ALA A 35 -61.29 25.91 7.52
CA ALA A 35 -59.95 25.98 8.15
C ALA A 35 -59.01 27.04 7.53
N ASN A 36 -59.40 27.67 6.40
CA ASN A 36 -58.60 28.72 5.75
C ASN A 36 -58.37 29.97 6.60
N PHE A 37 -59.10 30.19 7.70
CA PHE A 37 -58.80 31.30 8.62
C PHE A 37 -57.39 31.19 9.25
N LEU A 38 -56.78 29.99 9.23
CA LEU A 38 -55.45 29.74 9.75
C LEU A 38 -54.34 30.17 8.79
N LYS A 39 -54.59 30.28 7.48
CA LYS A 39 -53.57 30.62 6.46
C LYS A 39 -52.76 31.88 6.80
N PRO A 40 -53.37 33.07 7.00
CA PRO A 40 -52.61 34.29 7.29
C PRO A 40 -51.88 34.24 8.64
N LYS A 41 -52.32 33.41 9.60
CA LYS A 41 -51.62 33.22 10.87
C LYS A 41 -50.40 32.31 10.72
N LEU A 42 -50.52 31.25 9.93
CA LEU A 42 -49.42 30.32 9.63
C LEU A 42 -48.36 31.01 8.76
N GLU A 43 -48.76 31.72 7.71
CA GLU A 43 -47.85 32.47 6.83
C GLU A 43 -47.10 33.55 7.61
N LYS A 44 -47.79 34.26 8.52
CA LYS A 44 -47.15 35.25 9.40
C LYS A 44 -46.17 34.60 10.39
N ALA A 45 -46.56 33.51 11.06
CA ALA A 45 -45.69 32.82 12.01
C ALA A 45 -44.45 32.21 11.33
N LEU A 46 -44.58 31.74 10.09
CA LEU A 46 -43.45 31.26 9.28
C LEU A 46 -42.56 32.41 8.80
N ALA A 47 -43.15 33.55 8.43
CA ALA A 47 -42.40 34.74 8.06
C ALA A 47 -41.61 35.34 9.24
N GLU A 48 -42.16 35.31 10.47
CA GLU A 48 -41.46 35.66 11.72
C GLU A 48 -40.28 34.72 12.03
N GLN A 49 -40.22 33.56 11.37
CA GLN A 49 -39.10 32.61 11.43
C GLN A 49 -38.27 32.63 10.14
N GLY A 50 -38.36 33.68 9.31
CA GLY A 50 -37.57 33.84 8.08
C GLY A 50 -38.02 32.99 6.88
N VAL A 51 -39.16 32.29 6.96
CA VAL A 51 -39.67 31.42 5.90
C VAL A 51 -40.82 32.09 5.14
N PHE A 52 -40.57 32.54 3.91
CA PHE A 52 -41.60 33.10 3.02
C PHE A 52 -42.36 31.99 2.31
N THR A 53 -43.65 31.82 2.65
CA THR A 53 -44.49 30.71 2.15
C THR A 53 -45.78 31.24 1.56
N GLU A 54 -46.31 30.56 0.54
CA GLU A 54 -47.66 30.79 0.02
C GLU A 54 -48.43 29.46 0.05
N ILE A 55 -49.49 29.41 0.86
CA ILE A 55 -50.34 28.22 0.97
C ILE A 55 -51.37 28.24 -0.16
N LEU A 56 -50.97 27.77 -1.34
CA LEU A 56 -51.79 27.78 -2.56
C LEU A 56 -53.05 26.92 -2.44
N GLY A 57 -52.98 25.76 -1.77
CA GLY A 57 -54.12 24.87 -1.55
C GLY A 57 -55.01 25.21 -0.34
N ASP A 58 -56.29 24.83 -0.36
CA ASP A 58 -57.20 25.03 0.79
C ASP A 58 -56.80 24.19 2.00
N LEU A 59 -56.91 24.76 3.20
CA LEU A 59 -56.82 24.04 4.47
C LEU A 59 -58.18 23.41 4.75
N ASN A 60 -58.20 22.10 4.99
CA ASN A 60 -59.40 21.34 5.29
C ASN A 60 -59.25 20.58 6.61
N TRP A 61 -60.35 20.46 7.36
CA TRP A 61 -60.40 19.54 8.49
C TRP A 61 -60.38 18.10 7.98
N SER A 62 -59.46 17.31 8.51
CA SER A 62 -59.36 15.87 8.25
C SER A 62 -59.96 15.11 9.43
N VAL A 63 -60.66 14.01 9.16
CA VAL A 63 -61.28 13.13 10.19
C VAL A 63 -60.75 11.69 10.12
N TYR A 64 -60.20 11.27 8.96
CA TYR A 64 -59.58 9.96 8.74
C TYR A 64 -58.42 10.10 7.73
N PRO A 65 -57.27 9.42 7.93
CA PRO A 65 -56.92 8.51 9.02
C PRO A 65 -56.58 9.20 10.36
N VAL A 66 -56.44 10.54 10.35
CA VAL A 66 -56.14 11.34 11.55
C VAL A 66 -57.03 12.58 11.62
N ALA A 67 -57.50 12.90 12.83
CA ALA A 67 -58.31 14.08 13.09
C ALA A 67 -57.40 15.31 13.28
N GLY A 68 -57.52 16.31 12.40
CA GLY A 68 -56.56 17.42 12.34
C GLY A 68 -56.80 18.39 11.19
N VAL A 69 -55.76 19.12 10.79
CA VAL A 69 -55.78 20.06 9.66
C VAL A 69 -54.88 19.56 8.55
N LYS A 70 -55.45 19.33 7.37
CA LYS A 70 -54.71 18.97 6.15
C LYS A 70 -54.62 20.19 5.22
N SER A 71 -53.43 20.47 4.71
CA SER A 71 -53.23 21.45 3.64
C SER A 71 -53.32 20.83 2.26
N GLY A 72 -53.63 21.65 1.26
CA GLY A 72 -53.24 21.37 -0.12
C GLY A 72 -51.77 21.71 -0.37
N GLU A 73 -51.42 21.80 -1.66
CA GLU A 73 -50.05 22.02 -2.12
C GLU A 73 -49.48 23.34 -1.59
N ILE A 74 -48.21 23.31 -1.16
CA ILE A 74 -47.44 24.48 -0.75
C ILE A 74 -46.17 24.53 -1.59
N GLN A 75 -45.85 25.71 -2.11
CA GLN A 75 -44.66 25.96 -2.89
C GLN A 75 -43.81 27.02 -2.20
N LEU A 76 -42.50 26.81 -2.22
CA LEU A 76 -41.49 27.71 -1.66
C LEU A 76 -40.67 28.30 -2.80
N PHE A 77 -40.53 29.62 -2.75
CA PHE A 77 -39.78 30.41 -3.73
C PHE A 77 -38.58 31.07 -3.04
N PRO A 78 -37.45 31.25 -3.74
CA PRO A 78 -36.23 31.79 -3.14
C PRO A 78 -36.30 33.29 -2.83
N SER A 79 -37.27 34.05 -3.37
CA SER A 79 -37.42 35.48 -3.08
C SER A 79 -38.86 35.97 -3.24
N ALA A 80 -39.24 36.97 -2.44
CA ALA A 80 -40.54 37.65 -2.46
C ALA A 80 -40.85 38.37 -3.79
N ALA A 81 -39.84 38.65 -4.62
CA ALA A 81 -40.00 39.39 -5.86
C ALA A 81 -40.79 38.64 -6.94
N ARG A 82 -40.97 37.31 -6.86
CA ARG A 82 -41.84 36.49 -7.75
C ARG A 82 -41.64 36.68 -9.27
N VAL A 83 -40.55 37.29 -9.74
CA VAL A 83 -40.25 37.46 -11.17
C VAL A 83 -39.30 36.35 -11.62
N ASP A 84 -39.78 35.44 -12.47
CA ASP A 84 -39.03 34.41 -13.22
C ASP A 84 -38.13 33.46 -12.41
N THR A 85 -38.39 33.24 -11.12
CA THR A 85 -37.57 32.34 -10.28
C THR A 85 -38.09 30.90 -10.28
N GLU A 86 -37.21 29.96 -10.61
CA GLU A 86 -37.45 28.52 -10.49
C GLU A 86 -37.89 28.14 -9.06
N LYS A 87 -38.76 27.13 -8.95
CA LYS A 87 -39.28 26.62 -7.66
C LYS A 87 -38.11 26.06 -6.84
N LEU A 88 -38.00 26.43 -5.57
CA LEU A 88 -36.95 25.90 -4.67
C LEU A 88 -37.40 24.60 -4.00
N ALA A 89 -38.63 24.59 -3.50
CA ALA A 89 -39.22 23.42 -2.87
C ALA A 89 -40.74 23.40 -3.00
N SER A 90 -41.33 22.22 -2.85
CA SER A 90 -42.78 22.04 -2.81
C SER A 90 -43.17 20.86 -1.92
N ILE A 91 -44.40 20.83 -1.45
CA ILE A 91 -45.02 19.71 -0.73
C ILE A 91 -46.45 19.54 -1.25
N ASP A 92 -46.86 18.30 -1.50
CA ASP A 92 -48.22 17.98 -1.98
C ASP A 92 -49.26 18.28 -0.89
N SER A 93 -48.95 17.89 0.34
CA SER A 93 -49.78 18.20 1.51
C SER A 93 -49.00 18.04 2.81
N PHE A 94 -49.36 18.85 3.81
CA PHE A 94 -49.05 18.58 5.21
C PHE A 94 -50.33 18.22 5.97
N ASN A 95 -50.22 17.40 7.01
CA ASN A 95 -51.31 17.11 7.94
C ASN A 95 -50.82 17.29 9.38
N LEU A 96 -51.43 18.23 10.09
CA LEU A 96 -51.21 18.47 11.51
C LEU A 96 -52.28 17.74 12.32
N GLN A 97 -51.89 16.69 13.02
CA GLN A 97 -52.75 16.01 13.97
C GLN A 97 -52.80 16.80 15.29
N LEU A 98 -54.00 17.16 15.72
CA LEU A 98 -54.23 17.98 16.91
C LEU A 98 -54.80 17.15 18.06
N ASP A 99 -54.47 17.52 19.29
CA ASP A 99 -55.20 17.03 20.46
C ASP A 99 -56.55 17.76 20.55
N LEU A 100 -57.62 17.09 20.09
CA LEU A 100 -58.97 17.65 20.12
C LEU A 100 -59.50 17.85 21.55
N LEU A 101 -59.07 17.04 22.52
CA LEU A 101 -59.49 17.17 23.91
C LEU A 101 -58.87 18.41 24.55
N ALA A 102 -57.56 18.62 24.36
CA ALA A 102 -56.88 19.83 24.81
C ALA A 102 -57.46 21.08 24.13
N LEU A 103 -57.72 21.01 22.81
CA LEU A 103 -58.27 22.13 22.06
C LEU A 103 -59.69 22.52 22.53
N ILE A 104 -60.56 21.54 22.82
CA ILE A 104 -61.95 21.81 23.23
C ILE A 104 -62.03 22.18 24.72
N ARG A 105 -61.31 21.47 25.59
CA ARG A 105 -61.42 21.61 27.05
C ARG A 105 -60.50 22.68 27.61
N GLU A 106 -59.25 22.68 27.17
CA GLU A 106 -58.18 23.55 27.70
C GLU A 106 -58.00 24.80 26.82
N ARG A 107 -58.52 24.78 25.58
CA ARG A 107 -58.32 25.82 24.56
C ARG A 107 -56.84 26.03 24.21
N GLU A 108 -56.04 24.99 24.40
CA GLU A 108 -54.61 24.96 24.05
C GLU A 108 -54.42 24.24 22.71
N LEU A 109 -53.57 24.80 21.85
CA LEU A 109 -53.17 24.15 20.61
C LEU A 109 -52.01 23.20 20.90
N ARG A 110 -52.29 21.90 20.97
CA ARG A 110 -51.27 20.85 21.10
C ARG A 110 -51.22 20.00 19.83
N ILE A 111 -50.01 19.78 19.32
CA ILE A 111 -49.75 19.04 18.09
C ILE A 111 -49.27 17.64 18.47
N ASN A 112 -50.04 16.61 18.15
CA ASN A 112 -49.65 15.24 18.43
C ASN A 112 -48.70 14.72 17.35
N ALA A 113 -49.02 14.98 16.08
CA ALA A 113 -48.19 14.52 14.98
C ALA A 113 -48.19 15.46 13.77
N VAL A 114 -47.09 15.41 13.02
CA VAL A 114 -46.90 16.12 11.76
C VAL A 114 -46.63 15.10 10.66
N PHE A 115 -47.45 15.10 9.61
CA PHE A 115 -47.24 14.28 8.42
C PHE A 115 -47.00 15.17 7.21
N VAL A 116 -45.92 14.92 6.46
CA VAL A 116 -45.59 15.62 5.23
C VAL A 116 -45.52 14.60 4.09
N GLN A 117 -46.23 14.86 2.99
CA GLN A 117 -46.25 13.97 1.83
C GLN A 117 -45.58 14.61 0.61
N HIS A 118 -44.75 13.83 -0.06
CA HIS A 118 -43.99 14.18 -1.26
C HIS A 118 -43.33 15.57 -1.19
N PRO A 119 -42.52 15.88 -0.16
CA PRO A 119 -41.67 17.05 -0.26
C PRO A 119 -40.68 16.89 -1.40
N LYS A 120 -40.51 17.94 -2.19
CA LYS A 120 -39.55 18.02 -3.28
C LYS A 120 -38.69 19.25 -3.08
N VAL A 121 -37.37 19.08 -3.14
CA VAL A 121 -36.42 20.16 -3.02
C VAL A 121 -35.45 20.08 -4.19
N ASP A 122 -35.30 21.18 -4.91
CA ASP A 122 -34.41 21.29 -6.07
C ASP A 122 -33.34 22.35 -5.79
N LEU A 123 -32.13 21.87 -5.50
CA LEU A 123 -30.94 22.67 -5.25
C LEU A 123 -30.04 22.64 -6.49
N HIS A 124 -29.68 23.80 -7.01
CA HIS A 124 -28.66 23.87 -8.06
C HIS A 124 -27.68 25.04 -7.87
N ILE A 125 -26.43 24.78 -8.27
CA ILE A 125 -25.38 25.80 -8.42
C ILE A 125 -25.12 26.02 -9.91
N GLY A 126 -25.34 27.26 -10.35
CA GLY A 126 -25.12 27.68 -11.73
C GLY A 126 -23.64 27.72 -12.12
N LYS A 127 -23.37 27.96 -13.41
CA LYS A 127 -21.99 28.04 -13.96
C LYS A 127 -21.19 29.22 -13.39
N ASN A 128 -21.88 30.26 -12.93
CA ASN A 128 -21.31 31.42 -12.25
C ASN A 128 -21.01 31.15 -10.75
N GLY A 129 -21.31 29.95 -10.24
CA GLY A 129 -21.16 29.60 -8.83
C GLY A 129 -22.29 30.10 -7.94
N GLU A 130 -23.31 30.74 -8.50
CA GLU A 130 -24.49 31.20 -7.73
C GLU A 130 -25.42 30.02 -7.43
N SER A 131 -25.89 29.92 -6.19
CA SER A 131 -26.86 28.91 -5.78
C SER A 131 -28.27 29.48 -5.69
N ASN A 132 -29.28 28.68 -6.07
CA ASN A 132 -30.68 29.11 -6.04
C ASN A 132 -31.25 29.26 -4.60
N TRP A 133 -30.54 28.77 -3.58
CA TRP A 133 -30.92 28.91 -2.17
C TRP A 133 -30.16 30.02 -1.43
N GLN A 134 -29.14 30.66 -2.03
CA GLN A 134 -28.41 31.75 -1.39
C GLN A 134 -29.32 32.88 -0.89
N PRO A 135 -30.34 33.33 -1.65
CA PRO A 135 -31.24 34.39 -1.18
C PRO A 135 -32.01 34.03 0.09
N VAL A 136 -32.31 32.73 0.28
CA VAL A 136 -32.98 32.22 1.49
C VAL A 136 -32.03 32.32 2.69
N LEU A 137 -30.78 31.87 2.54
CA LEU A 137 -29.76 31.97 3.59
C LEU A 137 -29.48 33.43 3.98
N ASP A 138 -29.39 34.33 2.99
CA ASP A 138 -29.17 35.76 3.23
C ASP A 138 -30.37 36.42 3.96
N ALA A 139 -31.60 35.91 3.77
CA ALA A 139 -32.77 36.39 4.50
C ALA A 139 -32.71 35.98 5.98
N PHE A 140 -32.34 34.72 6.27
CA PHE A 140 -32.14 34.25 7.64
C PHE A 140 -31.03 35.01 8.37
N ALA A 141 -29.92 35.34 7.69
CA ALA A 141 -28.81 36.06 8.29
C ALA A 141 -29.14 37.51 8.67
N ARG A 142 -30.03 38.18 7.93
CA ARG A 142 -30.42 39.58 8.19
C ARG A 142 -31.30 39.76 9.44
N ASP A 143 -32.10 38.76 9.80
CA ASP A 143 -32.94 38.83 11.02
C ASP A 143 -32.10 38.67 12.29
N SER A 144 -31.01 37.89 12.24
CA SER A 144 -30.07 37.73 13.36
C SER A 144 -29.23 38.97 13.70
N ASP A 145 -29.12 39.94 12.79
CA ASP A 145 -28.33 41.18 12.96
C ASP A 145 -29.13 42.37 13.51
N THR A 146 -30.43 42.22 13.80
CA THR A 146 -31.26 43.32 14.32
C THR A 146 -31.09 43.64 15.81
N ASP A 147 -30.09 43.06 16.48
CA ASP A 147 -29.80 43.36 17.90
C ASP A 147 -28.35 43.82 18.19
N THR A 148 -27.61 44.29 17.17
CA THR A 148 -26.31 44.94 17.41
C THR A 148 -26.12 46.22 16.60
N ASP A 149 -26.09 47.34 17.35
CA ASP A 149 -25.40 48.61 17.12
C ASP A 149 -25.55 49.29 15.75
N THR A 150 -26.43 50.29 15.70
CA THR A 150 -26.23 51.47 14.85
C THR A 150 -25.73 52.64 15.72
N GLU A 151 -24.41 52.81 15.82
CA GLU A 151 -23.81 54.09 16.19
C GLU A 151 -23.83 55.04 14.98
N GLY A 152 -24.37 56.25 15.15
CA GLY A 152 -24.14 57.34 14.19
C GLY A 152 -25.25 58.38 14.07
N GLY A 153 -25.68 59.03 15.17
CA GLY A 153 -26.58 60.19 15.11
C GLY A 153 -26.77 60.88 16.46
N GLU A 154 -26.38 62.14 16.54
CA GLU A 154 -26.19 63.03 17.70
C GLU A 154 -27.36 63.13 18.74
N PRO A 155 -27.08 63.34 20.05
CA PRO A 155 -28.11 63.26 21.10
C PRO A 155 -28.87 64.59 21.29
N ALA A 156 -30.19 64.55 21.12
CA ALA A 156 -31.10 65.59 21.62
C ALA A 156 -31.67 65.22 22.99
N LYS A 157 -31.36 66.04 23.99
CA LYS A 157 -31.89 66.01 25.37
C LYS A 157 -33.41 65.82 25.44
N ARG A 158 -33.87 64.88 26.28
CA ARG A 158 -35.09 65.01 27.11
C ARG A 158 -34.88 64.40 28.50
N ALA A 159 -35.56 65.01 29.46
CA ALA A 159 -35.35 64.99 30.92
C ALA A 159 -35.80 63.68 31.61
N PRO A 160 -35.37 63.44 32.88
CA PRO A 160 -35.53 62.15 33.55
C PRO A 160 -36.94 61.97 34.11
N ALA A 161 -37.49 60.77 33.92
CA ALA A 161 -38.63 60.25 34.65
C ALA A 161 -38.19 59.07 35.52
N GLU A 162 -38.77 59.07 36.72
CA GLU A 162 -38.51 58.30 37.94
C GLU A 162 -38.66 56.76 37.77
N PRO A 163 -37.96 55.93 38.57
CA PRO A 163 -37.98 54.48 38.42
C PRO A 163 -39.32 53.90 38.90
N GLU A 164 -40.19 53.54 37.97
CA GLU A 164 -41.29 52.63 38.25
C GLU A 164 -40.83 51.16 38.18
N LYS A 165 -41.41 50.41 39.09
CA LYS A 165 -41.01 49.08 39.55
C LYS A 165 -40.98 48.04 38.44
N ALA A 166 -40.03 47.13 38.57
CA ALA A 166 -40.08 45.81 37.99
C ALA A 166 -41.47 45.18 38.18
N SER A 167 -42.22 45.05 37.09
CA SER A 167 -43.16 43.95 36.94
C SER A 167 -42.41 42.83 36.25
N ASP A 168 -42.02 41.82 37.03
CA ASP A 168 -41.85 40.47 36.54
C ASP A 168 -43.09 40.08 35.73
N ASN A 169 -42.93 40.02 34.42
CA ASN A 169 -43.78 39.23 33.54
C ASN A 169 -42.90 38.69 32.40
N SER A 170 -41.81 38.03 32.78
CA SER A 170 -41.16 37.02 31.96
C SER A 170 -41.90 35.70 32.10
N ASN A 171 -43.21 35.69 31.81
CA ASN A 171 -43.87 34.46 31.37
C ASN A 171 -43.62 34.31 29.86
N ALA A 172 -42.35 34.23 29.48
CA ALA A 172 -41.98 33.44 28.32
C ALA A 172 -42.31 32.01 28.73
N SER A 173 -43.53 31.60 28.43
CA SER A 173 -43.96 30.22 28.61
C SER A 173 -43.01 29.40 27.75
N ASP A 174 -42.07 28.74 28.41
CA ASP A 174 -41.22 27.71 27.88
C ASP A 174 -42.15 26.74 27.13
N THR A 175 -42.28 26.98 25.83
CA THR A 175 -43.29 26.30 25.03
C THR A 175 -42.71 24.92 24.81
N GLN A 176 -43.05 24.00 25.72
CA GLN A 176 -42.69 22.59 25.60
C GLN A 176 -43.32 22.04 24.34
N ILE A 177 -42.58 22.11 23.24
CA ILE A 177 -42.93 21.43 21.99
C ILE A 177 -42.65 19.95 22.23
N ALA A 178 -43.66 19.23 22.70
CA ALA A 178 -43.68 17.78 22.75
C ALA A 178 -44.56 17.28 21.60
N ILE A 179 -43.94 16.75 20.54
CA ILE A 179 -44.65 16.20 19.38
C ILE A 179 -44.46 14.68 19.43
N GLU A 180 -45.55 13.90 19.45
CA GLU A 180 -45.46 12.44 19.52
C GLU A 180 -44.81 11.84 18.27
N ARG A 181 -45.07 12.40 17.09
CA ARG A 181 -44.51 11.90 15.82
C ARG A 181 -44.35 12.96 14.74
N ILE A 182 -43.24 12.93 14.03
CA ILE A 182 -43.04 13.61 12.74
C ILE A 182 -42.77 12.53 11.70
N LYS A 183 -43.53 12.51 10.60
CA LYS A 183 -43.32 11.58 9.49
C LYS A 183 -43.31 12.34 8.17
N ILE A 184 -42.23 12.17 7.42
CA ILE A 184 -42.06 12.66 6.06
C ILE A 184 -42.07 11.43 5.16
N SER A 185 -42.94 11.43 4.14
CA SER A 185 -43.02 10.33 3.19
C SER A 185 -42.72 10.76 1.77
N ASP A 186 -42.00 9.90 1.06
CA ASP A 186 -41.62 10.04 -0.34
C ASP A 186 -40.91 11.38 -0.65
N PHE A 187 -39.98 11.78 0.23
CA PHE A 187 -39.13 12.95 0.03
C PHE A 187 -38.18 12.77 -1.17
N GLU A 188 -38.12 13.80 -2.00
CA GLU A 188 -37.21 13.91 -3.13
C GLU A 188 -36.30 15.14 -2.96
N LEU A 189 -35.00 14.93 -3.10
CA LEU A 189 -34.00 16.00 -3.18
C LEU A 189 -33.22 15.83 -4.47
N SER A 190 -33.08 16.91 -5.23
CA SER A 190 -32.17 17.00 -6.37
C SER A 190 -31.13 18.06 -6.05
N TYR A 191 -29.85 17.71 -6.11
CA TYR A 191 -28.74 18.63 -5.99
C TYR A 191 -27.88 18.54 -7.26
N THR A 192 -27.66 19.69 -7.91
CA THR A 192 -26.79 19.77 -9.08
C THR A 192 -25.77 20.90 -8.92
N ASN A 193 -24.53 20.65 -9.32
CA ASN A 193 -23.48 21.65 -9.26
C ASN A 193 -22.77 21.72 -10.61
N ALA A 194 -22.99 22.81 -11.35
CA ALA A 194 -22.43 23.00 -12.68
C ALA A 194 -20.94 23.39 -12.68
N VAL A 195 -20.35 23.70 -11.52
CA VAL A 195 -18.92 24.06 -11.39
C VAL A 195 -18.06 22.80 -11.38
N ASN A 196 -18.49 21.75 -10.68
CA ASN A 196 -17.76 20.48 -10.55
C ASN A 196 -18.50 19.28 -11.17
N ASN A 197 -19.59 19.53 -11.90
CA ASN A 197 -20.47 18.52 -12.51
C ASN A 197 -21.07 17.49 -11.54
N SER A 198 -21.22 17.83 -10.25
CA SER A 198 -21.85 16.93 -9.27
C SER A 198 -23.36 16.85 -9.49
N ASN A 199 -23.92 15.64 -9.37
CA ASN A 199 -25.35 15.40 -9.40
C ASN A 199 -25.71 14.36 -8.33
N ILE A 200 -26.48 14.79 -7.34
CA ILE A 200 -26.92 13.96 -6.21
C ILE A 200 -28.44 13.99 -6.18
N LYS A 201 -29.07 12.83 -6.07
CA LYS A 201 -30.52 12.69 -5.94
C LYS A 201 -30.86 11.79 -4.77
N LEU A 202 -31.81 12.21 -3.93
CA LEU A 202 -32.47 11.34 -2.97
C LEU A 202 -33.90 11.12 -3.47
N ARG A 203 -34.36 9.87 -3.42
CA ARG A 203 -35.70 9.44 -3.82
C ARG A 203 -36.24 8.44 -2.82
N GLN A 204 -37.56 8.25 -2.84
CA GLN A 204 -38.24 7.29 -1.96
C GLN A 204 -37.81 7.47 -0.50
N THR A 205 -37.67 8.73 -0.08
CA THR A 205 -37.11 9.02 1.24
C THR A 205 -38.22 9.12 2.27
N ASP A 206 -38.26 8.17 3.18
CA ASP A 206 -39.13 8.20 4.36
C ASP A 206 -38.29 8.60 5.57
N VAL A 207 -38.77 9.58 6.34
CA VAL A 207 -38.17 9.99 7.61
C VAL A 207 -39.25 9.93 8.69
N GLN A 208 -38.94 9.30 9.81
CA GLN A 208 -39.81 9.22 10.98
C GLN A 208 -39.03 9.63 12.22
N LEU A 209 -39.61 10.53 13.01
CA LEU A 209 -39.12 10.94 14.31
C LEU A 209 -40.23 10.73 15.33
N ASP A 210 -40.03 9.88 16.32
CA ASP A 210 -41.01 9.61 17.39
C ASP A 210 -40.55 10.24 18.72
N ALA A 211 -41.52 10.63 19.54
CA ALA A 211 -41.36 11.22 20.87
C ALA A 211 -40.49 12.49 20.90
N VAL A 212 -40.67 13.37 19.93
CA VAL A 212 -39.90 14.62 19.77
C VAL A 212 -40.03 15.49 21.01
N ASN A 213 -38.88 15.80 21.62
CA ASN A 213 -38.80 16.62 22.82
C ASN A 213 -37.42 17.31 22.90
N LEU A 214 -37.35 18.43 23.61
CA LEU A 214 -36.10 19.17 23.83
C LEU A 214 -35.63 19.10 25.30
N ASN A 215 -36.22 18.20 26.09
CA ASN A 215 -36.02 18.12 27.53
C ASN A 215 -34.98 17.05 27.94
N GLY A 216 -34.20 16.56 26.97
CA GLY A 216 -33.24 15.48 27.20
C GLY A 216 -33.82 14.07 27.26
N GLN A 217 -35.09 13.87 26.91
CA GLN A 217 -35.66 12.52 26.81
C GLN A 217 -35.30 11.86 25.47
N PRO A 218 -35.20 10.52 25.42
CA PRO A 218 -34.90 9.81 24.18
C PRO A 218 -35.96 9.99 23.09
N MET A 219 -35.51 10.35 21.90
CA MET A 219 -36.28 10.42 20.65
C MET A 219 -35.82 9.28 19.72
N GLN A 220 -36.72 8.69 18.95
CA GLN A 220 -36.34 7.69 17.94
C GLN A 220 -36.37 8.32 16.56
N ILE A 221 -35.30 8.13 15.79
CA ILE A 221 -35.24 8.52 14.38
C ILE A 221 -35.10 7.26 13.51
N ALA A 222 -35.83 7.24 12.40
CA ALA A 222 -35.67 6.27 11.33
C ALA A 222 -35.71 7.00 9.98
N LEU A 223 -34.79 6.66 9.09
CA LEU A 223 -34.71 7.18 7.73
C LEU A 223 -34.45 6.01 6.77
N ASN A 224 -35.17 5.97 5.67
CA ASN A 224 -34.87 5.10 4.53
C ASN A 224 -34.85 5.95 3.27
N SER A 225 -33.90 5.74 2.37
CA SER A 225 -33.76 6.55 1.16
C SER A 225 -33.05 5.77 0.06
N GLU A 226 -33.37 6.08 -1.19
CA GLU A 226 -32.56 5.73 -2.35
C GLU A 226 -31.73 6.94 -2.76
N LEU A 227 -30.42 6.83 -2.62
CA LEU A 227 -29.45 7.86 -2.99
C LEU A 227 -28.84 7.51 -4.36
N THR A 228 -28.74 8.49 -5.25
CA THR A 228 -27.98 8.37 -6.50
C THR A 228 -26.96 9.50 -6.52
N PHE A 229 -25.69 9.17 -6.76
CA PHE A 229 -24.63 10.15 -6.94
C PHE A 229 -23.81 9.76 -8.18
N ALA A 230 -23.90 10.58 -9.23
CA ALA A 230 -23.23 10.26 -10.49
C ALA A 230 -21.70 10.18 -10.31
N PRO A 231 -21.00 9.24 -10.96
CA PRO A 231 -21.48 8.32 -12.01
C PRO A 231 -22.08 7.00 -11.49
N TYR A 232 -22.19 6.79 -10.18
CA TYR A 232 -22.49 5.48 -9.62
C TYR A 232 -23.99 5.12 -9.68
N PRO A 233 -24.33 3.81 -9.74
CA PRO A 233 -25.71 3.36 -9.65
C PRO A 233 -26.38 3.77 -8.32
N PRO A 234 -27.73 3.74 -8.24
CA PRO A 234 -28.43 4.02 -6.99
C PRO A 234 -28.02 3.08 -5.85
N ILE A 235 -28.05 3.60 -4.62
CA ILE A 235 -27.75 2.90 -3.37
C ILE A 235 -28.88 3.15 -2.37
N ARG A 236 -29.34 2.10 -1.69
CA ARG A 236 -30.33 2.22 -0.63
C ARG A 236 -29.63 2.43 0.70
N ILE A 237 -30.07 3.44 1.44
CA ILE A 237 -29.58 3.76 2.77
C ILE A 237 -30.71 3.66 3.79
N GLY A 238 -30.39 3.09 4.95
CA GLY A 238 -31.28 3.00 6.10
C GLY A 238 -30.55 3.49 7.33
N PHE A 239 -31.18 4.31 8.15
CA PHE A 239 -30.60 4.88 9.35
C PHE A 239 -31.63 4.82 10.48
N GLU A 240 -31.24 4.24 11.61
CA GLU A 240 -32.06 4.17 12.82
C GLU A 240 -31.20 4.59 14.02
N SER A 241 -31.73 5.39 14.93
CA SER A 241 -31.00 5.78 16.13
C SER A 241 -31.93 6.27 17.24
N THR A 242 -31.48 6.15 18.49
CA THR A 242 -32.08 6.84 19.63
C THR A 242 -31.29 8.12 19.92
N ILE A 243 -31.90 9.28 19.67
CA ILE A 243 -31.30 10.59 19.90
C ILE A 243 -31.66 11.10 21.30
N THR A 244 -30.69 11.60 22.06
CA THR A 244 -30.96 12.47 23.21
C THR A 244 -30.20 13.77 23.07
N GLN A 245 -30.83 14.89 23.40
CA GLN A 245 -30.21 16.21 23.41
C GLN A 245 -30.28 16.79 24.83
N THR A 246 -29.14 16.92 25.49
CA THR A 246 -29.09 17.52 26.83
C THR A 246 -28.78 19.01 26.75
N GLY A 247 -29.14 19.77 27.80
CA GLY A 247 -28.72 21.17 27.95
C GLY A 247 -27.18 21.29 27.79
N ALA A 248 -26.73 22.33 27.09
CA ALA A 248 -25.35 22.59 26.61
C ALA A 248 -24.98 22.05 25.21
N GLY A 249 -25.95 21.66 24.37
CA GLY A 249 -25.68 21.34 22.96
C GLY A 249 -24.97 20.00 22.74
N ALA A 250 -25.04 19.11 23.73
CA ALA A 250 -24.59 17.73 23.60
C ALA A 250 -25.73 16.88 23.03
N ILE A 251 -25.41 16.15 21.95
CA ILE A 251 -26.32 15.26 21.24
C ILE A 251 -25.70 13.87 21.30
N THR A 252 -26.45 12.88 21.77
CA THR A 252 -26.04 11.49 21.70
C THR A 252 -26.96 10.69 20.80
N PHE A 253 -26.37 9.81 20.02
CA PHE A 253 -27.00 8.85 19.13
C PHE A 253 -26.67 7.46 19.68
N ALA A 254 -27.62 6.85 20.35
CA ALA A 254 -27.49 5.54 20.97
C ALA A 254 -28.15 4.46 20.10
N SER A 255 -27.60 3.24 20.12
CA SER A 255 -28.10 2.11 19.32
C SER A 255 -28.25 2.46 17.83
N THR A 256 -27.30 3.23 17.31
CA THR A 256 -27.33 3.71 15.93
C THR A 256 -27.05 2.55 14.99
N ARG A 257 -27.88 2.42 13.95
CA ARG A 257 -27.74 1.45 12.89
C ARG A 257 -27.82 2.19 11.55
N LEU A 258 -26.73 2.17 10.80
CA LEU A 258 -26.66 2.64 9.43
C LEU A 258 -26.48 1.42 8.53
N SER A 259 -27.34 1.24 7.54
CA SER A 259 -27.19 0.21 6.52
C SER A 259 -27.14 0.85 5.14
N ALA A 260 -26.29 0.30 4.28
CA ALA A 260 -26.17 0.71 2.90
C ALA A 260 -26.19 -0.55 2.03
N MET A 261 -26.98 -0.54 0.96
CA MET A 261 -27.14 -1.68 0.07
C MET A 261 -27.14 -1.17 -1.38
N ALA A 262 -26.04 -1.44 -2.07
CA ALA A 262 -25.89 -1.18 -3.50
C ALA A 262 -26.39 -2.39 -4.32
N THR A 263 -26.04 -3.60 -3.91
CA THR A 263 -26.52 -4.88 -4.45
C THR A 263 -26.64 -5.90 -3.31
N GLU A 264 -27.10 -7.13 -3.60
CA GLU A 264 -27.12 -8.21 -2.60
C GLU A 264 -25.71 -8.60 -2.11
N GLU A 265 -24.67 -8.43 -2.95
CA GLU A 265 -23.28 -8.74 -2.58
C GLU A 265 -22.54 -7.50 -2.03
N ALA A 266 -23.00 -6.30 -2.37
CA ALA A 266 -22.45 -5.03 -1.91
C ALA A 266 -23.40 -4.39 -0.88
N ASP A 267 -23.47 -5.03 0.29
CA ASP A 267 -24.12 -4.49 1.47
C ASP A 267 -23.09 -4.10 2.54
N ALA A 268 -23.48 -3.17 3.40
CA ALA A 268 -22.70 -2.77 4.55
C ALA A 268 -23.64 -2.39 5.68
N ARG A 269 -23.25 -2.72 6.90
CA ARG A 269 -23.98 -2.34 8.10
C ARG A 269 -23.05 -1.90 9.19
N ILE A 270 -23.35 -0.72 9.72
CA ILE A 270 -22.60 -0.04 10.75
C ILE A 270 -23.52 0.12 11.95
N ASN A 271 -23.11 -0.44 13.09
CA ASN A 271 -23.78 -0.30 14.36
C ASN A 271 -22.90 0.54 15.30
N GLY A 272 -23.46 1.35 16.18
CA GLY A 272 -22.64 2.14 17.08
C GLY A 272 -23.34 3.15 17.96
N ASN A 273 -22.54 3.85 18.75
CA ASN A 273 -22.96 4.98 19.56
C ASN A 273 -22.09 6.19 19.20
N ILE A 274 -22.71 7.36 19.06
CA ILE A 274 -22.02 8.61 18.74
C ILE A 274 -22.44 9.65 19.78
N SER A 275 -21.47 10.35 20.35
CA SER A 275 -21.69 11.51 21.21
C SER A 275 -21.06 12.72 20.56
N VAL A 276 -21.80 13.80 20.38
CA VAL A 276 -21.34 15.05 19.79
C VAL A 276 -21.58 16.17 20.79
N VAL A 277 -20.57 16.98 21.06
CA VAL A 277 -20.66 18.17 21.90
C VAL A 277 -20.23 19.35 21.05
N THR A 278 -21.09 20.37 20.93
CA THR A 278 -20.85 21.51 20.02
C THR A 278 -20.26 22.73 20.72
N SER A 279 -20.41 22.86 22.05
CA SER A 279 -19.95 24.02 22.84
C SER A 279 -19.08 23.59 24.04
N PRO A 280 -17.97 24.29 24.35
CA PRO A 280 -17.43 25.49 23.68
C PRO A 280 -16.67 25.18 22.38
N ALA A 281 -16.47 23.91 22.04
CA ALA A 281 -15.83 23.48 20.80
C ALA A 281 -16.41 22.14 20.34
N LEU A 282 -16.41 21.90 19.03
CA LEU A 282 -16.88 20.65 18.44
C LEU A 282 -15.98 19.48 18.85
N LYS A 283 -16.58 18.52 19.55
CA LYS A 283 -15.98 17.24 19.91
C LYS A 283 -16.96 16.14 19.55
N ALA A 284 -16.44 15.02 19.06
CA ALA A 284 -17.25 13.83 18.86
C ALA A 284 -16.52 12.58 19.33
N GLU A 285 -17.25 11.64 19.89
CA GLU A 285 -16.75 10.32 20.24
C GLU A 285 -17.69 9.29 19.63
N ALA A 286 -17.12 8.27 19.00
CA ALA A 286 -17.89 7.23 18.34
C ALA A 286 -17.31 5.84 18.64
N THR A 287 -18.16 4.93 19.05
CA THR A 287 -17.87 3.49 19.07
C THR A 287 -18.67 2.86 17.94
N ILE A 288 -17.95 2.26 16.99
CA ILE A 288 -18.50 1.79 15.72
C ILE A 288 -18.13 0.32 15.54
N GLN A 289 -19.09 -0.49 15.09
CA GLN A 289 -18.94 -1.85 14.62
C GLN A 289 -19.45 -1.92 13.19
N LEU A 290 -18.56 -2.28 12.27
CA LEU A 290 -18.87 -2.64 10.91
C LEU A 290 -19.06 -4.16 10.85
N ASP A 291 -20.27 -4.60 10.50
CA ASP A 291 -20.57 -6.01 10.20
C ASP A 291 -19.76 -6.46 8.98
N GLU A 292 -19.58 -7.77 8.78
CA GLU A 292 -18.83 -8.30 7.64
C GLU A 292 -19.44 -7.80 6.32
N LEU A 293 -18.64 -7.11 5.50
CA LEU A 293 -18.97 -6.71 4.14
C LEU A 293 -18.02 -7.36 3.13
N ASN A 294 -18.37 -7.29 1.85
CA ASN A 294 -17.53 -7.75 0.73
C ASN A 294 -16.87 -6.56 0.01
N PRO A 295 -15.58 -6.26 0.25
CA PRO A 295 -14.93 -5.11 -0.38
C PRO A 295 -14.86 -5.22 -1.91
N ALA A 296 -14.66 -6.42 -2.47
CA ALA A 296 -14.62 -6.62 -3.91
C ALA A 296 -15.95 -6.27 -4.59
N ALA A 297 -17.08 -6.63 -3.97
CA ALA A 297 -18.41 -6.26 -4.47
C ALA A 297 -18.65 -4.74 -4.43
N TRP A 298 -18.21 -4.08 -3.36
CA TRP A 298 -18.26 -2.62 -3.24
C TRP A 298 -17.39 -1.92 -4.29
N LEU A 299 -16.16 -2.39 -4.50
CA LEU A 299 -15.24 -1.85 -5.51
C LEU A 299 -15.79 -2.03 -6.93
N LYS A 300 -16.37 -3.19 -7.23
CA LYS A 300 -17.04 -3.45 -8.51
C LYS A 300 -18.24 -2.53 -8.75
N TRP A 301 -19.05 -2.28 -7.71
CA TRP A 301 -20.16 -1.30 -7.82
C TRP A 301 -19.65 0.13 -8.02
N MET A 302 -18.49 0.47 -7.43
CA MET A 302 -17.79 1.73 -7.69
C MET A 302 -17.02 1.76 -9.03
N GLU A 303 -17.24 0.79 -9.91
CA GLU A 303 -16.57 0.66 -11.21
C GLU A 303 -15.03 0.63 -11.12
N VAL A 304 -14.48 0.21 -9.97
CA VAL A 304 -13.04 0.02 -9.78
C VAL A 304 -12.67 -1.35 -10.35
N ALA A 305 -11.84 -1.34 -11.39
CA ALA A 305 -11.32 -2.56 -11.99
C ALA A 305 -10.41 -3.28 -10.99
N LEU A 306 -10.78 -4.51 -10.63
CA LEU A 306 -9.95 -5.40 -9.82
C LEU A 306 -9.14 -6.32 -10.74
N PRO A 307 -7.84 -6.51 -10.47
CA PRO A 307 -7.07 -7.54 -11.17
C PRO A 307 -7.60 -8.93 -10.82
N GLU A 308 -7.35 -9.89 -11.70
CA GLU A 308 -7.55 -11.30 -11.35
C GLU A 308 -6.60 -11.68 -10.20
N MET A 309 -7.14 -12.34 -9.18
CA MET A 309 -6.41 -12.74 -7.98
C MET A 309 -6.31 -14.26 -7.94
N SER A 310 -5.18 -14.78 -7.45
CA SER A 310 -4.92 -16.22 -7.35
C SER A 310 -5.91 -16.95 -6.43
N ASN A 311 -6.49 -16.23 -5.46
CA ASN A 311 -7.45 -16.78 -4.53
C ASN A 311 -8.82 -16.12 -4.71
N SER A 312 -9.84 -16.92 -5.01
CA SER A 312 -11.22 -16.44 -5.21
C SER A 312 -11.88 -15.88 -3.94
N SER A 313 -11.29 -16.10 -2.76
CA SER A 313 -11.74 -15.52 -1.48
C SER A 313 -10.96 -14.27 -1.09
N ALA A 314 -10.01 -13.80 -1.90
CA ALA A 314 -9.30 -12.56 -1.63
C ALA A 314 -10.24 -11.34 -1.73
N LEU A 315 -10.11 -10.41 -0.79
CA LEU A 315 -10.87 -9.16 -0.75
C LEU A 315 -12.39 -9.39 -0.66
N THR A 316 -12.82 -10.47 -0.02
CA THR A 316 -14.25 -10.84 0.07
C THR A 316 -14.87 -10.63 1.44
N LYS A 317 -14.05 -10.47 2.49
CA LYS A 317 -14.54 -10.26 3.85
C LYS A 317 -13.81 -9.12 4.53
N PHE A 318 -14.56 -8.13 5.00
CA PHE A 318 -14.02 -7.09 5.86
C PHE A 318 -14.99 -6.77 6.99
N ALA A 319 -14.52 -6.81 8.22
CA ALA A 319 -15.27 -6.40 9.41
C ALA A 319 -14.36 -5.58 10.32
N ALA A 320 -14.93 -4.63 11.06
CA ALA A 320 -14.13 -3.74 11.89
C ALA A 320 -14.88 -3.27 13.14
N ASN A 321 -14.15 -3.03 14.23
CA ASN A 321 -14.62 -2.32 15.41
C ASN A 321 -13.66 -1.16 15.68
N ALA A 322 -14.20 0.04 15.85
CA ALA A 322 -13.41 1.26 16.00
C ALA A 322 -13.93 2.13 17.15
N ASN A 323 -13.01 2.69 17.93
CA ASN A 323 -13.26 3.79 18.85
C ASN A 323 -12.56 5.02 18.30
N ILE A 324 -13.36 6.00 17.88
CA ILE A 324 -12.92 7.21 17.20
C ILE A 324 -13.24 8.40 18.09
N GLN A 325 -12.27 9.30 18.24
CA GLN A 325 -12.45 10.58 18.91
C GLN A 325 -12.08 11.69 17.95
N TYR A 326 -12.90 12.72 17.89
CA TYR A 326 -12.67 13.91 17.10
C TYR A 326 -12.64 15.12 18.02
N ARG A 327 -11.59 15.93 17.88
CA ARG A 327 -11.37 17.14 18.68
C ARG A 327 -10.78 18.22 17.80
N GLY A 328 -11.58 19.21 17.40
CA GLY A 328 -11.10 20.31 16.55
C GLY A 328 -10.69 19.85 15.16
N ASP A 329 -9.40 19.81 14.85
CA ASP A 329 -8.86 19.37 13.55
C ASP A 329 -8.22 17.96 13.60
N GLN A 330 -8.32 17.27 14.75
CA GLN A 330 -7.69 15.97 14.94
C GLN A 330 -8.74 14.86 15.07
N LEU A 331 -8.59 13.82 14.26
CA LEU A 331 -9.29 12.55 14.40
C LEU A 331 -8.32 11.52 14.97
N GLU A 332 -8.62 11.00 16.15
CA GLU A 332 -7.89 9.95 16.81
C GLU A 332 -8.64 8.63 16.69
N VAL A 333 -7.96 7.61 16.18
CA VAL A 333 -8.40 6.23 16.21
C VAL A 333 -7.74 5.59 17.42
N ALA A 334 -8.44 5.61 18.55
CA ALA A 334 -7.91 5.12 19.82
C ALA A 334 -7.67 3.60 19.76
N VAL A 335 -8.62 2.88 19.18
CA VAL A 335 -8.55 1.44 18.91
C VAL A 335 -9.31 1.16 17.61
N LEU A 336 -8.68 0.44 16.70
CA LEU A 336 -9.31 -0.22 15.56
C LEU A 336 -8.91 -1.70 15.61
N SER A 337 -9.88 -2.60 15.60
CA SER A 337 -9.65 -4.02 15.38
C SER A 337 -10.43 -4.42 14.14
N ALA A 338 -9.77 -5.03 13.16
CA ALA A 338 -10.41 -5.41 11.91
C ALA A 338 -9.96 -6.79 11.45
N THR A 339 -10.79 -7.39 10.60
CA THR A 339 -10.47 -8.63 9.90
C THR A 339 -10.63 -8.37 8.41
N LEU A 340 -9.60 -8.67 7.63
CA LEU A 340 -9.61 -8.70 6.17
C LEU A 340 -9.35 -10.16 5.75
N ASP A 341 -10.34 -10.82 5.17
CA ASP A 341 -10.31 -12.24 4.85
C ASP A 341 -9.92 -13.12 6.07
N LYS A 342 -8.67 -13.61 6.11
CA LYS A 342 -8.11 -14.39 7.23
C LYS A 342 -7.11 -13.61 8.09
N THR A 343 -6.83 -12.37 7.70
CA THR A 343 -5.89 -11.46 8.35
C THR A 343 -6.62 -10.66 9.43
N LYS A 344 -6.14 -10.73 10.66
CA LYS A 344 -6.58 -9.88 11.76
C LYS A 344 -5.56 -8.76 11.95
N LEU A 345 -6.08 -7.54 12.13
CA LEU A 345 -5.26 -6.37 12.37
C LEU A 345 -5.82 -5.55 13.52
N ASP A 346 -4.92 -5.06 14.36
CA ASP A 346 -5.19 -4.03 15.34
C ASP A 346 -4.44 -2.77 14.93
N ALA A 347 -5.08 -1.61 15.03
CA ALA A 347 -4.50 -0.34 14.69
C ALA A 347 -4.87 0.75 15.70
N LYS A 348 -3.99 1.74 15.79
CA LYS A 348 -4.23 2.98 16.50
C LYS A 348 -3.49 4.11 15.81
N GLY A 349 -3.97 5.33 15.98
CA GLY A 349 -3.26 6.48 15.46
C GLY A 349 -4.09 7.73 15.32
N THR A 350 -3.55 8.69 14.59
CA THR A 350 -4.12 10.02 14.44
C THR A 350 -4.12 10.45 12.98
N VAL A 351 -5.15 11.20 12.62
CA VAL A 351 -5.31 11.86 11.32
C VAL A 351 -5.55 13.33 11.62
N SER A 352 -4.69 14.20 11.08
CA SER A 352 -4.89 15.64 11.14
C SER A 352 -5.66 16.09 9.90
N LEU A 353 -6.86 16.62 10.13
CA LEU A 353 -7.81 17.13 9.16
C LEU A 353 -7.65 18.66 9.06
N GLN A 354 -6.45 19.12 8.72
CA GLN A 354 -6.21 20.55 8.47
C GLN A 354 -6.68 20.92 7.06
N PRO A 355 -6.99 22.21 6.79
CA PRO A 355 -7.39 22.67 5.45
C PRO A 355 -6.32 22.45 4.37
N GLU A 356 -5.07 22.26 4.76
CA GLU A 356 -3.95 21.99 3.86
C GLU A 356 -3.91 20.51 3.46
N LEU A 357 -4.29 20.21 2.21
CA LEU A 357 -4.09 18.91 1.59
C LEU A 357 -2.59 18.65 1.36
N PRO A 358 -2.11 17.40 1.53
CA PRO A 358 -2.85 16.19 1.93
C PRO A 358 -2.89 15.96 3.46
N PRO A 359 -3.85 15.16 3.97
CA PRO A 359 -3.96 14.85 5.39
C PRO A 359 -2.68 14.21 5.94
N LYS A 360 -2.33 14.56 7.19
CA LYS A 360 -1.19 13.98 7.89
C LYS A 360 -1.63 12.78 8.72
N LEU A 361 -1.06 11.62 8.40
CA LEU A 361 -1.40 10.33 8.99
C LEU A 361 -0.27 9.81 9.89
N GLN A 362 -0.59 9.38 11.10
CA GLN A 362 0.30 8.60 11.94
C GLN A 362 -0.43 7.36 12.42
N LEU A 363 -0.05 6.19 11.92
CA LEU A 363 -0.69 4.92 12.26
C LEU A 363 0.33 3.90 12.75
N THR A 364 -0.10 3.08 13.71
CA THR A 364 0.60 1.86 14.11
C THR A 364 -0.34 0.68 13.92
N LEU A 365 0.10 -0.32 13.16
CA LEU A 365 -0.65 -1.55 12.88
C LEU A 365 0.11 -2.75 13.43
N ALA A 366 -0.63 -3.63 14.08
CA ALA A 366 -0.22 -4.98 14.44
C ALA A 366 -1.07 -5.96 13.63
N VAL A 367 -0.44 -6.81 12.83
CA VAL A 367 -1.11 -7.78 11.96
C VAL A 367 -0.66 -9.18 12.34
N ASP A 368 -1.59 -10.14 12.41
CA ASP A 368 -1.23 -11.52 12.72
C ASP A 368 -0.50 -12.19 11.54
N GLN A 369 -1.20 -12.37 10.43
CA GLN A 369 -0.73 -13.00 9.22
C GLN A 369 -1.20 -12.21 8.00
N LEU A 370 -0.32 -12.00 7.04
CA LEU A 370 -0.66 -11.37 5.77
C LEU A 370 -0.17 -12.27 4.63
N ASN A 371 -1.10 -12.91 3.92
CA ASN A 371 -0.75 -13.68 2.73
C ASN A 371 -0.94 -12.81 1.49
N LEU A 372 0.15 -12.26 0.97
CA LEU A 372 0.14 -11.44 -0.24
C LEU A 372 -0.10 -12.27 -1.50
N ASP A 373 0.23 -13.57 -1.49
CA ASP A 373 0.07 -14.45 -2.66
C ASP A 373 -1.38 -14.55 -3.11
N HIS A 374 -2.32 -14.45 -2.17
CA HIS A 374 -3.75 -14.45 -2.46
C HIS A 374 -4.19 -13.29 -3.36
N TYR A 375 -3.45 -12.17 -3.35
CA TYR A 375 -3.78 -10.95 -4.09
C TYR A 375 -2.93 -10.78 -5.35
N LEU A 376 -1.99 -11.69 -5.60
CA LEU A 376 -1.22 -11.72 -6.84
C LEU A 376 -2.03 -12.38 -7.95
N PRO A 377 -1.76 -12.06 -9.23
CA PRO A 377 -2.32 -12.80 -10.35
C PRO A 377 -2.05 -14.31 -10.23
N PRO A 378 -2.98 -15.17 -10.68
CA PRO A 378 -2.73 -16.61 -10.71
C PRO A 378 -1.49 -16.91 -11.58
N VAL A 379 -0.59 -17.73 -11.05
CA VAL A 379 0.53 -18.25 -11.84
C VAL A 379 -0.04 -19.32 -12.78
N PRO A 380 0.17 -19.23 -14.11
CA PRO A 380 -0.30 -20.25 -15.04
C PRO A 380 0.28 -21.62 -14.65
N GLN A 381 -0.59 -22.59 -14.37
CA GLN A 381 -0.12 -23.95 -14.09
C GLN A 381 0.34 -24.61 -15.39
N PRO A 382 1.51 -25.28 -15.42
CA PRO A 382 2.00 -25.95 -16.62
C PRO A 382 1.13 -27.11 -17.13
N ASP A 383 0.14 -27.56 -16.35
CA ASP A 383 -0.78 -28.64 -16.71
C ASP A 383 -2.10 -28.17 -17.36
N GLU A 384 -2.35 -26.86 -17.42
CA GLU A 384 -3.38 -26.34 -18.31
C GLU A 384 -2.81 -26.37 -19.73
N ILE A 385 -3.17 -27.42 -20.49
CA ILE A 385 -2.82 -27.56 -21.91
C ILE A 385 -3.46 -26.38 -22.65
N ALA A 386 -2.79 -25.24 -22.66
CA ALA A 386 -2.95 -24.26 -23.71
C ALA A 386 -2.70 -25.00 -25.03
N PRO A 387 -3.58 -24.86 -26.04
CA PRO A 387 -3.31 -25.44 -27.34
C PRO A 387 -1.93 -24.97 -27.80
N THR A 388 -1.10 -25.92 -28.25
CA THR A 388 0.29 -25.68 -28.64
C THR A 388 0.37 -24.39 -29.46
N PRO A 389 1.07 -23.34 -28.99
CA PRO A 389 1.15 -22.11 -29.74
C PRO A 389 1.69 -22.42 -31.13
N PRO A 390 1.10 -21.90 -32.22
CA PRO A 390 1.70 -22.05 -33.54
C PRO A 390 3.15 -21.56 -33.47
N ALA A 391 4.06 -22.20 -34.19
CA ALA A 391 5.52 -21.94 -34.18
C ALA A 391 5.94 -20.52 -34.63
N ASN A 392 4.98 -19.59 -34.71
CA ASN A 392 5.10 -18.18 -35.07
C ASN A 392 4.27 -17.27 -34.14
N ALA A 393 3.81 -17.73 -32.97
CA ALA A 393 3.21 -16.86 -31.97
C ALA A 393 4.29 -15.86 -31.51
N ALA A 394 4.04 -14.56 -31.78
CA ALA A 394 4.86 -13.49 -31.24
C ALA A 394 4.92 -13.64 -29.71
N PRO A 395 6.07 -13.39 -29.06
CA PRO A 395 6.13 -13.36 -27.60
C PRO A 395 5.03 -12.43 -27.08
N GLU A 396 4.31 -12.86 -26.05
CA GLU A 396 3.32 -12.02 -25.37
C GLU A 396 3.95 -10.66 -25.12
N SER A 397 3.34 -9.62 -25.68
CA SER A 397 3.84 -8.26 -25.54
C SER A 397 3.81 -7.91 -24.06
N ALA A 398 4.98 -7.59 -23.50
CA ALA A 398 5.09 -7.15 -22.12
C ALA A 398 4.09 -6.01 -21.85
N ASP A 399 3.34 -6.11 -20.76
CA ASP A 399 2.39 -5.07 -20.36
C ASP A 399 3.13 -3.78 -20.02
N ASN A 400 3.04 -2.83 -20.95
CA ASN A 400 3.66 -1.52 -20.85
C ASN A 400 2.66 -0.43 -20.46
N SER A 401 1.52 -0.82 -19.87
CA SER A 401 0.58 0.13 -19.29
C SER A 401 1.29 1.03 -18.25
N PRO A 402 1.04 2.35 -18.28
CA PRO A 402 1.62 3.26 -17.29
C PRO A 402 1.19 2.89 -15.87
N LEU A 403 2.15 2.79 -14.96
CA LEU A 403 1.90 2.50 -13.55
C LEU A 403 1.38 3.77 -12.86
N ASN A 404 0.09 3.80 -12.55
CA ASN A 404 -0.51 4.91 -11.82
C ASN A 404 -0.21 4.81 -10.32
N LEU A 405 0.56 5.78 -9.80
CA LEU A 405 0.92 5.89 -8.38
C LEU A 405 0.37 7.17 -7.73
N ASP A 406 -0.62 7.82 -8.34
CA ASP A 406 -1.16 9.10 -7.88
C ASP A 406 -1.73 9.02 -6.46
N ALA A 407 -2.28 7.86 -6.08
CA ALA A 407 -2.76 7.59 -4.72
C ALA A 407 -1.67 7.82 -3.65
N LEU A 408 -0.40 7.51 -3.94
CA LEU A 408 0.72 7.72 -3.00
C LEU A 408 1.09 9.20 -2.83
N ASN A 409 0.63 10.09 -3.73
CA ASN A 409 0.79 11.54 -3.59
C ASN A 409 -0.33 12.19 -2.77
N SER A 410 -1.44 11.47 -2.55
CA SER A 410 -2.63 11.99 -1.88
C SER A 410 -2.58 11.93 -0.34
N ILE A 411 -1.53 11.34 0.23
CA ILE A 411 -1.39 11.09 1.67
C ILE A 411 0.04 11.47 2.12
N ILE A 412 0.16 12.19 3.23
CA ILE A 412 1.43 12.38 3.94
C ILE A 412 1.36 11.63 5.25
N GLY A 413 2.37 10.85 5.60
CA GLY A 413 2.33 10.19 6.90
C GLY A 413 3.40 9.17 7.17
N VAL A 414 3.31 8.60 8.37
CA VAL A 414 4.15 7.50 8.84
C VAL A 414 3.25 6.36 9.30
N LEU A 415 3.53 5.17 8.78
CA LEU A 415 2.86 3.92 9.07
C LEU A 415 3.86 2.95 9.70
N ASN A 416 3.69 2.64 10.97
CA ASN A 416 4.47 1.59 11.63
C ASN A 416 3.70 0.28 11.52
N LEU A 417 4.28 -0.71 10.84
CA LEU A 417 3.68 -2.01 10.60
C LEU A 417 4.48 -3.10 11.33
N ARG A 418 3.82 -3.79 12.26
CA ARG A 418 4.32 -5.03 12.88
C ARG A 418 3.48 -6.20 12.42
N THR A 419 4.11 -7.23 11.87
CA THR A 419 3.41 -8.44 11.45
C THR A 419 4.10 -9.68 12.00
N GLN A 420 3.34 -10.69 12.42
CA GLN A 420 3.94 -11.94 12.90
C GLN A 420 4.38 -12.82 11.73
N LYS A 421 3.58 -12.87 10.66
CA LYS A 421 3.88 -13.62 9.45
C LYS A 421 3.43 -12.86 8.19
N VAL A 422 4.29 -12.78 7.19
CA VAL A 422 3.95 -12.38 5.83
C VAL A 422 4.32 -13.51 4.89
N THR A 423 3.39 -13.93 4.04
CA THR A 423 3.66 -14.88 2.96
C THR A 423 3.68 -14.13 1.64
N PHE A 424 4.78 -14.22 0.90
CA PHE A 424 4.97 -13.59 -0.40
C PHE A 424 5.87 -14.46 -1.29
N LEU A 425 5.42 -14.77 -2.50
CA LEU A 425 6.02 -15.72 -3.44
C LEU A 425 6.33 -17.06 -2.77
N GLU A 426 5.36 -17.58 -2.01
CA GLU A 426 5.46 -18.80 -1.19
C GLU A 426 6.49 -18.72 -0.03
N GLN A 427 7.17 -17.59 0.12
CA GLN A 427 8.18 -17.38 1.15
C GLN A 427 7.55 -16.80 2.40
N ASN A 428 7.92 -17.35 3.56
CA ASN A 428 7.40 -16.91 4.85
C ASN A 428 8.41 -15.99 5.54
N LEU A 429 8.11 -14.70 5.56
CA LEU A 429 8.77 -13.72 6.42
C LEU A 429 8.06 -13.72 7.78
N THR A 430 8.81 -13.69 8.87
CA THR A 430 8.25 -13.64 10.22
C THR A 430 8.80 -12.47 11.01
N ASN A 431 8.09 -12.06 12.07
CA ASN A 431 8.50 -11.01 13.00
C ASN A 431 8.92 -9.70 12.30
N LEU A 432 8.17 -9.28 11.28
CA LEU A 432 8.46 -8.09 10.48
C LEU A 432 8.02 -6.83 11.23
N ASP A 433 8.97 -5.97 11.60
CA ASP A 433 8.77 -4.60 12.09
C ASP A 433 9.30 -3.63 11.03
N SER A 434 8.39 -2.82 10.49
CA SER A 434 8.67 -1.92 9.38
C SER A 434 7.99 -0.56 9.57
N GLU A 435 8.55 0.44 8.90
CA GLU A 435 8.03 1.80 8.85
C GLU A 435 7.91 2.25 7.40
N LEU A 436 6.71 2.64 7.00
CA LEU A 436 6.43 3.25 5.70
C LEU A 436 6.21 4.75 5.90
N THR A 437 7.04 5.56 5.25
CA THR A 437 6.94 7.02 5.22
C THR A 437 6.45 7.47 3.85
N LEU A 438 5.32 8.17 3.83
CA LEU A 438 4.67 8.72 2.63
C LEU A 438 4.91 10.24 2.58
N LYS A 439 5.52 10.71 1.50
CA LYS A 439 5.76 12.13 1.23
C LYS A 439 5.51 12.45 -0.25
N PRO A 440 5.24 13.74 -0.54
CA PRO A 440 5.43 14.40 -1.82
C PRO A 440 6.37 13.73 -2.84
N GLY A 441 5.94 12.90 -3.78
CA GLY A 441 6.85 12.33 -4.80
C GLY A 441 7.99 11.43 -4.29
N VAL A 442 8.03 11.09 -2.99
CA VAL A 442 8.88 10.01 -2.44
C VAL A 442 8.17 9.15 -1.38
N THR A 443 8.18 7.84 -1.57
CA THR A 443 7.78 6.83 -0.58
C THR A 443 9.00 6.07 -0.07
N THR A 444 9.12 5.88 1.23
CA THR A 444 10.24 5.13 1.84
C THR A 444 9.72 4.03 2.76
N VAL A 445 10.20 2.81 2.56
CA VAL A 445 9.96 1.65 3.43
C VAL A 445 11.25 1.34 4.16
N THR A 446 11.19 1.27 5.49
CA THR A 446 12.32 0.87 6.34
C THR A 446 11.94 -0.41 7.08
N VAL A 447 12.62 -1.51 6.81
CA VAL A 447 12.50 -2.75 7.57
C VAL A 447 13.49 -2.69 8.72
N LYS A 448 12.98 -2.45 9.93
CA LYS A 448 13.79 -2.37 11.16
C LYS A 448 14.28 -3.77 11.55
N LYS A 449 13.41 -4.76 11.40
CA LYS A 449 13.70 -6.17 11.66
C LYS A 449 12.71 -7.05 10.89
N GLY A 450 13.18 -8.19 10.39
CA GLY A 450 12.36 -9.29 9.92
C GLY A 450 13.17 -10.58 10.00
N SER A 451 12.51 -11.72 9.86
CA SER A 451 13.16 -13.03 9.90
C SER A 451 12.78 -13.86 8.67
N LEU A 452 13.78 -14.41 7.99
CA LEU A 452 13.62 -15.22 6.78
C LEU A 452 14.69 -16.34 6.79
N TYR A 453 14.26 -17.59 6.73
CA TYR A 453 15.10 -18.80 6.86
C TYR A 453 16.09 -18.73 8.03
N GLU A 454 15.58 -18.48 9.24
CA GLU A 454 16.35 -18.26 10.48
C GLU A 454 17.28 -17.03 10.51
N GLY A 455 17.52 -16.38 9.36
CA GLY A 455 18.28 -15.14 9.25
C GLY A 455 17.49 -13.91 9.69
N THR A 456 18.21 -12.85 10.07
CA THR A 456 17.63 -11.54 10.40
C THR A 456 17.80 -10.56 9.23
N LEU A 457 16.67 -10.05 8.72
CA LEU A 457 16.56 -9.07 7.65
C LEU A 457 16.42 -7.65 8.23
N SER A 458 17.14 -6.69 7.65
CA SER A 458 16.89 -5.26 7.85
C SER A 458 17.28 -4.48 6.59
N GLY A 459 16.70 -3.31 6.37
CA GLY A 459 17.03 -2.53 5.19
C GLY A 459 16.05 -1.40 4.89
N THR A 460 16.27 -0.73 3.77
CA THR A 460 15.44 0.37 3.30
C THR A 460 15.18 0.24 1.81
N ALA A 461 13.99 0.65 1.39
CA ALA A 461 13.62 0.81 -0.01
C ALA A 461 12.98 2.18 -0.20
N LYS A 462 13.36 2.87 -1.27
CA LYS A 462 12.91 4.23 -1.58
C LYS A 462 12.39 4.26 -3.00
N LEU A 463 11.10 4.56 -3.14
CA LEU A 463 10.41 4.76 -4.40
C LEU A 463 10.24 6.27 -4.62
N LYS A 464 10.85 6.80 -5.69
CA LYS A 464 10.50 8.11 -6.23
C LYS A 464 9.43 7.89 -7.28
N HIS A 465 8.26 8.47 -7.05
CA HIS A 465 7.13 8.39 -7.97
C HIS A 465 7.15 9.57 -8.92
N ALA A 466 7.34 9.26 -10.20
CA ALA A 466 7.23 10.17 -11.31
C ALA A 466 6.54 9.40 -12.42
N ASN A 467 5.32 9.80 -12.80
CA ASN A 467 4.36 9.00 -13.59
C ASN A 467 4.97 8.19 -14.75
N THR A 468 5.98 8.72 -15.43
CA THR A 468 6.65 8.05 -16.57
C THR A 468 8.08 7.57 -16.26
N ASN A 469 8.66 7.90 -15.10
CA ASN A 469 10.03 7.57 -14.71
C ASN A 469 10.13 7.27 -13.20
N ASN A 470 9.43 6.25 -12.74
CA ASN A 470 9.52 5.83 -11.34
C ASN A 470 10.92 5.25 -11.09
N GLN A 471 11.52 5.59 -9.95
CA GLN A 471 12.83 5.06 -9.55
C GLN A 471 12.72 4.36 -8.21
N LEU A 472 13.14 3.11 -8.13
CA LEU A 472 13.22 2.36 -6.88
C LEU A 472 14.69 2.06 -6.58
N THR A 473 15.14 2.47 -5.40
CA THR A 473 16.46 2.10 -4.86
C THR A 473 16.25 1.35 -3.55
N SER A 474 17.04 0.31 -3.30
CA SER A 474 16.92 -0.56 -2.14
C SER A 474 18.28 -0.98 -1.60
N GLU A 475 18.39 -1.06 -0.28
CA GLU A 475 19.55 -1.56 0.45
C GLU A 475 19.04 -2.48 1.54
N PHE A 476 19.38 -3.77 1.45
CA PHE A 476 18.97 -4.79 2.41
C PHE A 476 20.17 -5.56 2.91
N SER A 477 20.13 -5.95 4.19
CA SER A 477 21.09 -6.81 4.83
C SER A 477 20.39 -7.99 5.49
N MET A 478 20.96 -9.17 5.32
CA MET A 478 20.55 -10.41 5.94
C MET A 478 21.73 -10.94 6.75
N SER A 479 21.52 -11.21 8.03
CA SER A 479 22.55 -11.81 8.90
C SER A 479 22.12 -13.21 9.33
N GLY A 480 23.04 -14.18 9.20
CA GLY A 480 22.83 -15.54 9.68
C GLY A 480 21.79 -16.35 8.89
N LEU A 481 21.59 -16.07 7.61
CA LEU A 481 20.71 -16.83 6.72
C LEU A 481 21.09 -18.31 6.70
N ASP A 482 20.18 -19.22 7.03
CA ASP A 482 20.42 -20.65 6.82
C ASP A 482 20.27 -21.00 5.33
N VAL A 483 21.41 -21.28 4.69
CA VAL A 483 21.49 -21.58 3.26
C VAL A 483 20.78 -22.89 2.93
N GLY A 484 20.84 -23.88 3.82
CA GLY A 484 20.22 -25.18 3.60
C GLY A 484 18.69 -25.07 3.57
N LEU A 485 18.12 -24.33 4.51
CA LEU A 485 16.67 -24.05 4.55
C LEU A 485 16.23 -23.24 3.34
N ALA A 486 16.97 -22.18 2.98
CA ALA A 486 16.66 -21.33 1.83
C ALA A 486 16.69 -22.10 0.49
N LEU A 487 17.71 -22.95 0.27
CA LEU A 487 17.77 -23.78 -0.94
C LEU A 487 16.64 -24.80 -0.99
N SER A 488 16.32 -25.43 0.15
CA SER A 488 15.23 -26.41 0.25
C SER A 488 13.87 -25.80 -0.08
N SER A 489 13.57 -24.60 0.45
CA SER A 489 12.28 -23.93 0.20
C SER A 489 12.10 -23.49 -1.24
N LEU A 490 13.20 -23.22 -1.96
CA LEU A 490 13.19 -22.83 -3.37
C LEU A 490 13.19 -24.05 -4.32
N GLY A 491 13.16 -25.27 -3.79
CA GLY A 491 13.27 -26.50 -4.59
C GLY A 491 14.64 -26.66 -5.26
N LEU A 492 15.67 -26.02 -4.72
CA LEU A 492 17.06 -26.07 -5.22
C LEU A 492 17.88 -27.14 -4.48
N TYR A 493 19.06 -27.43 -5.01
CA TYR A 493 19.97 -28.43 -4.46
C TYR A 493 20.44 -28.08 -3.04
N ASP A 494 20.00 -28.83 -2.02
CA ASP A 494 20.09 -28.45 -0.61
C ASP A 494 21.36 -28.93 0.12
N GLN A 495 22.33 -29.51 -0.60
CA GLN A 495 23.54 -30.11 0.01
C GLN A 495 24.58 -29.11 0.49
N LEU A 496 24.33 -27.81 0.32
CA LEU A 496 25.12 -26.74 0.91
C LEU A 496 24.44 -26.29 2.21
N LYS A 497 25.08 -26.57 3.34
CA LYS A 497 24.60 -26.22 4.68
C LYS A 497 25.52 -25.19 5.33
N GLY A 498 24.96 -24.32 6.16
CA GLY A 498 25.71 -23.28 6.87
C GLY A 498 24.96 -21.96 6.88
N THR A 499 25.55 -20.95 7.53
CA THR A 499 24.96 -19.62 7.62
C THR A 499 25.68 -18.63 6.72
N MET A 500 24.95 -17.66 6.20
CA MET A 500 25.48 -16.63 5.32
C MET A 500 24.97 -15.24 5.70
N ASN A 501 25.86 -14.26 5.65
CA ASN A 501 25.51 -12.85 5.71
C ASN A 501 25.46 -12.33 4.29
N ILE A 502 24.42 -11.58 3.94
CA ILE A 502 24.20 -11.06 2.59
C ILE A 502 23.87 -9.57 2.70
N GLN A 503 24.44 -8.75 1.83
CA GLN A 503 24.04 -7.37 1.59
C GLN A 503 23.63 -7.24 0.12
N ILE A 504 22.51 -6.57 -0.13
CA ILE A 504 21.91 -6.41 -1.47
C ILE A 504 21.60 -4.94 -1.67
N ASN A 505 22.21 -4.34 -2.70
CA ASN A 505 21.89 -3.01 -3.18
C ASN A 505 21.19 -3.14 -4.54
N GLY A 506 19.89 -2.85 -4.61
CA GLY A 506 19.09 -2.98 -5.83
C GLY A 506 18.61 -1.62 -6.33
N GLU A 507 18.54 -1.45 -7.65
CA GLU A 507 17.97 -0.28 -8.29
C GLU A 507 17.17 -0.66 -9.54
N THR A 508 16.13 0.13 -9.83
CA THR A 508 15.39 0.06 -11.10
C THR A 508 14.75 1.39 -11.44
N GLN A 509 14.46 1.60 -12.73
CA GLN A 509 13.73 2.73 -13.24
C GLN A 509 12.76 2.32 -14.36
N GLY A 510 11.59 2.96 -14.43
CA GLY A 510 10.60 2.68 -15.47
C GLY A 510 9.23 3.31 -15.24
N GLY A 511 8.45 3.45 -16.32
CA GLY A 511 7.06 3.94 -16.28
C GLY A 511 6.00 2.84 -16.20
N SER A 512 6.37 1.57 -16.43
CA SER A 512 5.49 0.39 -16.39
C SER A 512 6.10 -0.71 -15.52
N ALA A 513 5.30 -1.70 -15.12
CA ALA A 513 5.79 -2.87 -14.39
C ALA A 513 6.85 -3.64 -15.19
N ALA A 514 6.64 -3.79 -16.51
CA ALA A 514 7.61 -4.41 -17.41
C ALA A 514 8.95 -3.65 -17.45
N ALA A 515 8.92 -2.33 -17.62
CA ALA A 515 10.12 -1.50 -17.66
C ALA A 515 10.90 -1.53 -16.33
N LEU A 516 10.19 -1.51 -15.20
CA LEU A 516 10.81 -1.67 -13.87
C LEU A 516 11.44 -3.06 -13.69
N THR A 517 10.87 -4.09 -14.28
CA THR A 517 11.43 -5.45 -14.19
C THR A 517 12.67 -5.60 -15.07
N GLU A 518 12.61 -5.10 -16.31
CA GLU A 518 13.72 -5.16 -17.26
C GLU A 518 14.91 -4.29 -16.83
N GLY A 519 14.62 -3.12 -16.23
CA GLY A 519 15.61 -2.17 -15.72
C GLY A 519 16.17 -2.50 -14.34
N PHE A 520 15.77 -3.62 -13.72
CA PHE A 520 16.27 -3.99 -12.40
C PHE A 520 17.70 -4.52 -12.44
N SER A 521 18.57 -3.91 -11.64
CA SER A 521 19.93 -4.35 -11.38
C SER A 521 20.22 -4.40 -9.88
N ALA A 522 21.08 -5.32 -9.46
CA ALA A 522 21.47 -5.42 -8.06
C ALA A 522 22.94 -5.81 -7.88
N HIS A 523 23.57 -5.25 -6.86
CA HIS A 523 24.89 -5.65 -6.37
C HIS A 523 24.74 -6.40 -5.05
N LEU A 524 25.27 -7.62 -4.98
CA LEU A 524 25.19 -8.49 -3.82
C LEU A 524 26.59 -8.77 -3.29
N THR A 525 26.76 -8.62 -1.97
CA THR A 525 27.94 -9.16 -1.27
C THR A 525 27.48 -10.24 -0.31
N ALA A 526 28.17 -11.38 -0.30
CA ALA A 526 27.85 -12.48 0.58
C ALA A 526 29.10 -12.95 1.32
N GLN A 527 28.95 -13.29 2.60
CA GLN A 527 30.04 -13.81 3.41
C GLN A 527 29.58 -14.96 4.30
N SER A 528 30.42 -15.95 4.49
CA SER A 528 30.19 -17.04 5.43
C SER A 528 31.47 -17.43 6.14
N GLU A 529 31.38 -17.63 7.46
CA GLU A 529 32.50 -18.12 8.26
C GLU A 529 32.79 -19.59 7.99
N LEU A 530 31.73 -20.41 7.92
CA LEU A 530 31.79 -21.85 7.74
C LEU A 530 30.55 -22.38 7.04
N MET A 531 30.76 -23.16 5.98
CA MET A 531 29.76 -23.95 5.29
C MET A 531 30.24 -25.39 5.11
N LYS A 532 29.29 -26.28 4.89
CA LYS A 532 29.52 -27.69 4.58
C LYS A 532 28.83 -28.03 3.27
N PHE A 533 29.57 -28.66 2.38
CA PHE A 533 29.04 -29.21 1.14
C PHE A 533 29.02 -30.73 1.24
N GLU A 534 27.83 -31.31 1.38
CA GLU A 534 27.62 -32.74 1.69
C GLU A 534 27.64 -33.65 0.45
N ALA A 535 27.82 -33.09 -0.75
CA ALA A 535 27.87 -33.86 -1.99
C ALA A 535 29.14 -34.71 -2.15
N VAL A 536 30.25 -34.17 -1.66
CA VAL A 536 31.58 -34.69 -1.92
C VAL A 536 32.56 -34.18 -0.88
N ASN A 537 33.57 -34.97 -0.55
CA ASN A 537 34.76 -34.53 0.16
C ASN A 537 35.88 -34.25 -0.87
N LEU A 538 36.17 -32.97 -1.14
CA LEU A 538 37.12 -32.58 -2.17
C LEU A 538 38.57 -32.96 -1.82
N GLU A 539 38.94 -32.97 -0.54
CA GLU A 539 40.25 -33.44 -0.06
C GLU A 539 40.41 -34.94 -0.33
N GLN A 540 39.36 -35.74 -0.10
CA GLN A 540 39.34 -37.16 -0.47
C GLN A 540 39.53 -37.34 -1.98
N VAL A 541 38.73 -36.64 -2.80
CA VAL A 541 38.81 -36.74 -4.27
C VAL A 541 40.21 -36.40 -4.77
N TYR A 542 40.80 -35.34 -4.24
CA TYR A 542 42.15 -34.91 -4.59
C TYR A 542 43.20 -35.94 -4.17
N CYS A 543 43.12 -36.48 -2.95
CA CYS A 543 44.05 -37.51 -2.47
C CYS A 543 43.96 -38.80 -3.28
N ASP A 544 42.74 -39.28 -3.56
CA ASP A 544 42.51 -40.48 -4.36
C ASP A 544 43.07 -40.35 -5.79
N ALA A 545 42.99 -39.15 -6.38
CA ALA A 545 43.55 -38.87 -7.70
C ALA A 545 45.09 -38.95 -7.73
N ILE A 546 45.76 -38.42 -6.69
CA ILE A 546 47.23 -38.47 -6.59
C ILE A 546 47.71 -39.88 -6.26
N SER A 547 47.05 -40.58 -5.35
CA SER A 547 47.43 -41.95 -4.99
C SER A 547 47.35 -42.91 -6.17
N LYS A 548 46.41 -42.72 -7.09
CA LYS A 548 46.36 -43.45 -8.37
C LYS A 548 47.55 -43.12 -9.30
N LEU A 549 48.02 -41.88 -9.29
CA LEU A 549 49.16 -41.44 -10.12
C LEU A 549 50.49 -42.00 -9.60
N ASP A 550 50.62 -42.15 -8.28
CA ASP A 550 51.84 -42.61 -7.61
C ASP A 550 51.80 -44.08 -7.16
N ASN A 551 50.78 -44.84 -7.61
CA ASN A 551 50.53 -46.25 -7.28
C ASN A 551 50.60 -46.57 -5.77
N SER A 552 50.05 -45.68 -4.95
CA SER A 552 50.04 -45.77 -3.48
C SER A 552 48.61 -45.91 -2.94
N ARG A 553 48.47 -46.31 -1.66
CA ARG A 553 47.17 -46.43 -0.98
C ARG A 553 47.12 -45.55 0.26
N THR A 554 45.95 -44.99 0.52
CA THR A 554 45.63 -44.13 1.67
C THR A 554 44.62 -44.82 2.58
N ASP A 555 44.99 -45.11 3.83
CA ASP A 555 44.12 -45.75 4.84
C ASP A 555 43.37 -44.73 5.72
N LYS A 556 43.08 -43.53 5.20
CA LYS A 556 42.40 -42.45 5.95
C LYS A 556 40.89 -42.56 5.77
N THR A 557 40.15 -42.57 6.87
CA THR A 557 38.69 -42.39 6.87
C THR A 557 38.37 -40.91 6.66
N TRP A 558 37.53 -40.61 5.68
CA TRP A 558 37.15 -39.25 5.31
C TRP A 558 35.76 -38.90 5.82
N GLU A 559 35.57 -37.66 6.25
CA GLU A 559 34.24 -37.12 6.54
C GLU A 559 33.41 -37.08 5.24
N PRO A 560 32.08 -37.27 5.29
CA PRO A 560 31.24 -37.33 4.10
C PRO A 560 30.96 -35.95 3.46
N TYR A 561 31.68 -34.89 3.85
CA TYR A 561 31.45 -33.52 3.38
C TYR A 561 32.75 -32.75 3.15
N THR A 562 32.65 -31.67 2.37
CA THR A 562 33.69 -30.65 2.22
C THR A 562 33.41 -29.47 3.14
N SER A 563 34.41 -29.06 3.92
CA SER A 563 34.35 -27.83 4.73
C SER A 563 34.83 -26.63 3.92
N ILE A 564 34.01 -25.58 3.88
CA ILE A 564 34.28 -24.31 3.20
C ILE A 564 34.28 -23.22 4.26
N SER A 565 35.37 -22.46 4.38
CA SER A 565 35.49 -21.40 5.39
C SER A 565 35.94 -20.09 4.78
N ALA A 566 35.65 -18.98 5.47
CA ALA A 566 35.98 -17.63 5.01
C ALA A 566 35.53 -17.38 3.56
N LEU A 567 34.30 -17.79 3.23
CA LEU A 567 33.72 -17.55 1.92
C LEU A 567 33.32 -16.08 1.80
N THR A 568 33.72 -15.43 0.72
CA THR A 568 33.26 -14.11 0.31
C THR A 568 32.89 -14.13 -1.16
N ALA A 569 31.79 -13.47 -1.52
CA ALA A 569 31.33 -13.34 -2.89
C ALA A 569 30.85 -11.91 -3.16
N ASN A 570 31.17 -11.40 -4.35
CA ASN A 570 30.63 -10.16 -4.91
C ASN A 570 29.98 -10.49 -6.26
N ILE A 571 28.69 -10.20 -6.39
CA ILE A 571 27.84 -10.67 -7.48
C ILE A 571 27.01 -9.50 -8.00
N ASP A 572 26.97 -9.31 -9.32
CA ASP A 572 26.05 -8.38 -9.98
C ASP A 572 24.92 -9.15 -10.67
N TYR A 573 23.71 -8.65 -10.54
CA TYR A 573 22.51 -9.11 -11.22
C TYR A 573 22.00 -8.02 -12.17
N THR A 574 21.62 -8.43 -13.39
CA THR A 574 20.87 -7.62 -14.36
C THR A 574 19.89 -8.50 -15.11
N SER A 575 18.99 -7.91 -15.91
CA SER A 575 18.13 -8.66 -16.84
C SER A 575 18.91 -9.52 -17.86
N ALA A 576 20.19 -9.22 -18.12
CA ALA A 576 21.05 -10.03 -18.99
C ALA A 576 21.65 -11.28 -18.30
N GLY A 577 21.61 -11.35 -16.97
CA GLY A 577 22.13 -12.46 -16.18
C GLY A 577 22.92 -12.03 -14.93
N ILE A 578 23.55 -13.02 -14.31
CA ILE A 578 24.32 -12.89 -13.06
C ILE A 578 25.82 -12.98 -13.37
N THR A 579 26.59 -12.02 -12.86
CA THR A 579 28.06 -11.99 -12.95
C THR A 579 28.67 -12.14 -11.56
N ILE A 580 29.54 -13.13 -11.37
CA ILE A 580 30.31 -13.33 -10.15
C ILE A 580 31.65 -12.61 -10.33
N ASN A 581 31.75 -11.39 -9.81
CA ASN A 581 32.95 -10.55 -9.93
C ASN A 581 34.13 -11.12 -9.17
N SER A 582 33.86 -11.65 -7.98
CA SER A 582 34.84 -12.35 -7.17
C SER A 582 34.15 -13.35 -6.25
N LEU A 583 34.67 -14.55 -6.17
CA LEU A 583 34.32 -15.57 -5.19
C LEU A 583 35.62 -16.09 -4.59
N ALA A 584 35.82 -15.90 -3.29
CA ALA A 584 36.98 -16.41 -2.58
C ALA A 584 36.52 -17.30 -1.43
N ALA A 585 37.16 -18.45 -1.24
CA ALA A 585 36.86 -19.33 -0.11
C ALA A 585 38.05 -20.24 0.22
N ARG A 586 38.07 -20.77 1.44
CA ARG A 586 39.00 -21.82 1.86
C ARG A 586 38.28 -23.16 1.94
N VAL A 587 38.61 -24.05 1.01
CA VAL A 587 38.02 -25.38 0.88
C VAL A 587 39.02 -26.39 1.45
N GLN A 588 38.77 -26.91 2.65
CA GLN A 588 39.66 -27.89 3.33
C GLN A 588 41.16 -27.50 3.28
N GLY A 589 41.49 -26.22 3.50
CA GLY A 589 42.86 -25.70 3.49
C GLY A 589 43.41 -25.30 2.10
N ILE A 590 42.58 -25.38 1.05
CA ILE A 590 42.86 -24.85 -0.29
C ILE A 590 42.20 -23.48 -0.42
N GLN A 591 42.99 -22.44 -0.65
CA GLN A 591 42.49 -21.13 -1.07
C GLN A 591 41.99 -21.23 -2.51
N THR A 592 40.75 -20.79 -2.71
CA THR A 592 40.09 -20.77 -4.01
C THR A 592 39.68 -19.35 -4.32
N ASP A 593 40.00 -18.89 -5.53
CA ASP A 593 39.54 -17.60 -6.06
C ASP A 593 38.93 -17.84 -7.45
N ALA A 594 37.70 -17.41 -7.64
CA ALA A 594 36.91 -17.64 -8.84
C ALA A 594 36.16 -16.37 -9.28
N MET A 595 35.83 -16.35 -10.56
CA MET A 595 34.97 -15.36 -11.21
C MET A 595 34.15 -16.12 -12.25
N GLY A 596 33.02 -15.58 -12.68
CA GLY A 596 32.17 -16.32 -13.61
C GLY A 596 30.85 -15.64 -13.94
N THR A 597 30.03 -16.38 -14.67
CA THR A 597 28.68 -15.95 -15.07
C THR A 597 27.68 -17.07 -14.84
N PHE A 598 26.45 -16.68 -14.56
CA PHE A 598 25.31 -17.56 -14.40
C PHE A 598 24.10 -16.93 -15.09
N ASN A 599 23.41 -17.70 -15.91
CA ASN A 599 22.20 -17.24 -16.58
C ASN A 599 20.98 -17.87 -15.87
N PRO A 600 20.15 -17.07 -15.17
CA PRO A 600 19.05 -17.61 -14.36
C PRO A 600 17.96 -18.27 -15.20
N THR A 601 17.75 -17.83 -16.45
CA THR A 601 16.74 -18.37 -17.37
C THR A 601 17.11 -19.76 -17.87
N THR A 602 18.36 -19.94 -18.32
CA THR A 602 18.86 -21.21 -18.85
C THR A 602 19.46 -22.12 -17.78
N LYS A 603 19.61 -21.60 -16.54
CA LYS A 603 20.28 -22.24 -15.41
C LYS A 603 21.73 -22.66 -15.66
N ASN A 604 22.36 -22.13 -16.71
CA ASN A 604 23.74 -22.45 -17.09
C ASN A 604 24.73 -21.55 -16.37
N PHE A 605 25.87 -22.11 -15.96
CA PHE A 605 26.98 -21.38 -15.36
C PHE A 605 28.32 -21.71 -16.01
N VAL A 606 29.23 -20.74 -15.95
CA VAL A 606 30.64 -20.89 -16.30
C VAL A 606 31.48 -20.15 -15.26
N ILE A 607 32.25 -20.89 -14.47
CA ILE A 607 33.01 -20.39 -13.32
C ILE A 607 34.47 -20.87 -13.42
N PRO A 608 35.36 -20.07 -14.04
CA PRO A 608 36.79 -20.26 -13.92
C PRO A 608 37.29 -20.00 -12.48
N ALA A 609 37.94 -21.00 -11.89
CA ALA A 609 38.53 -20.94 -10.57
C ALA A 609 40.06 -21.09 -10.64
N ASN A 610 40.75 -20.62 -9.60
CA ASN A 610 42.15 -20.94 -9.32
C ASN A 610 42.24 -21.58 -7.94
N LEU A 611 42.87 -22.74 -7.86
CA LEU A 611 43.11 -23.45 -6.61
C LEU A 611 44.56 -23.27 -6.18
N ALA A 612 44.79 -22.92 -4.92
CA ALA A 612 46.12 -22.82 -4.32
C ALA A 612 46.10 -23.33 -2.87
N PHE A 613 47.19 -23.91 -2.37
CA PHE A 613 47.24 -24.35 -0.98
C PHE A 613 47.37 -23.16 -0.03
N ALA A 614 46.46 -23.03 0.94
CA ALA A 614 46.54 -22.00 1.98
C ALA A 614 47.62 -22.34 3.02
N ASP A 615 47.72 -23.62 3.40
CA ASP A 615 48.82 -24.17 4.18
C ASP A 615 49.28 -25.51 3.61
N PHE A 616 50.34 -25.46 2.80
CA PHE A 616 50.94 -26.65 2.19
C PHE A 616 51.45 -27.66 3.23
N THR A 617 51.87 -27.20 4.41
CA THR A 617 52.46 -28.07 5.44
C THR A 617 51.39 -28.91 6.12
N ALA A 618 50.21 -28.32 6.38
CA ALA A 618 49.03 -29.06 6.85
C ALA A 618 48.52 -30.03 5.77
N ALA A 619 48.44 -29.59 4.51
CA ALA A 619 48.03 -30.45 3.39
C ALA A 619 48.98 -31.65 3.18
N GLN A 620 50.30 -31.45 3.36
CA GLN A 620 51.30 -32.52 3.28
C GLN A 620 51.19 -33.53 4.44
N LYS A 621 50.78 -33.10 5.64
CA LYS A 621 50.48 -34.01 6.76
C LYS A 621 49.26 -34.89 6.47
N SER A 622 48.23 -34.33 5.83
CA SER A 622 47.02 -35.07 5.43
C SER A 622 47.20 -35.91 4.17
N CYS A 623 48.12 -35.53 3.28
CA CYS A 623 48.43 -36.21 2.02
C CYS A 623 49.96 -36.17 1.77
N PRO A 624 50.72 -37.19 2.22
CA PRO A 624 52.19 -37.19 2.24
C PRO A 624 52.86 -37.19 0.86
N LEU A 625 52.08 -37.29 -0.22
CA LEU A 625 52.54 -37.37 -1.61
C LEU A 625 52.63 -35.99 -2.31
N LEU A 626 52.34 -34.89 -1.60
CA LEU A 626 52.52 -33.54 -2.12
C LEU A 626 54.01 -33.18 -2.27
N ASN A 627 54.51 -33.24 -3.51
CA ASN A 627 55.85 -32.74 -3.86
C ASN A 627 55.94 -31.22 -3.69
N ALA A 628 57.05 -30.72 -3.13
CA ALA A 628 57.33 -29.29 -2.92
C ALA A 628 57.18 -28.42 -4.19
N LYS A 629 57.26 -29.00 -5.39
CA LYS A 629 57.01 -28.31 -6.68
C LYS A 629 55.58 -27.72 -6.81
N TRP A 630 54.60 -28.24 -6.07
CA TRP A 630 53.21 -27.77 -6.11
C TRP A 630 52.91 -26.63 -5.11
N ARG A 631 53.89 -26.28 -4.26
CA ARG A 631 53.73 -25.30 -3.15
C ARG A 631 53.38 -23.87 -3.60
N SER A 632 53.70 -23.49 -4.83
CA SER A 632 53.47 -22.14 -5.38
C SER A 632 52.66 -22.10 -6.68
N GLN A 633 52.06 -23.24 -7.07
CA GLN A 633 51.31 -23.35 -8.32
C GLN A 633 49.83 -23.05 -8.08
N ARG A 634 49.26 -22.08 -8.80
CA ARG A 634 47.81 -21.88 -8.90
C ARG A 634 47.27 -22.79 -10.00
N ILE A 635 46.46 -23.79 -9.64
CA ILE A 635 45.86 -24.74 -10.57
C ILE A 635 44.56 -24.13 -11.11
N PRO A 636 44.48 -23.76 -12.40
CA PRO A 636 43.24 -23.25 -12.96
C PRO A 636 42.29 -24.41 -13.24
N VAL A 637 41.05 -24.25 -12.78
CA VAL A 637 39.93 -25.17 -13.01
C VAL A 637 38.83 -24.36 -13.69
N ILE A 638 38.07 -24.98 -14.57
CA ILE A 638 36.85 -24.41 -15.13
C ILE A 638 35.68 -25.30 -14.73
N CYS A 639 34.68 -24.69 -14.10
CA CYS A 639 33.43 -25.35 -13.74
C CYS A 639 32.34 -24.83 -14.68
N GLU A 640 31.78 -25.70 -15.52
CA GLU A 640 30.76 -25.35 -16.50
C GLU A 640 29.65 -26.41 -16.52
N GLY A 641 28.39 -25.97 -16.59
CA GLY A 641 27.24 -26.88 -16.58
C GLY A 641 25.92 -26.18 -16.31
N SER A 642 24.91 -26.97 -15.97
CA SER A 642 23.58 -26.51 -15.56
C SER A 642 23.30 -26.90 -14.09
N LEU A 643 22.56 -26.05 -13.36
CA LEU A 643 22.13 -26.34 -11.98
C LEU A 643 21.33 -27.65 -11.86
N ASP A 644 20.62 -28.04 -12.92
CA ASP A 644 19.76 -29.24 -12.91
C ASP A 644 20.57 -30.55 -12.98
N THR A 645 21.86 -30.49 -13.34
CA THR A 645 22.70 -31.66 -13.58
C THR A 645 24.01 -31.63 -12.78
N ILE A 646 24.04 -30.99 -11.61
CA ILE A 646 25.26 -30.88 -10.79
C ILE A 646 25.73 -32.29 -10.38
N GLY A 647 26.97 -32.63 -10.77
CA GLY A 647 27.59 -33.93 -10.51
C GLY A 647 29.13 -33.84 -10.49
N LYS A 648 29.80 -35.01 -10.46
CA LYS A 648 31.27 -35.09 -10.27
C LYS A 648 32.10 -34.52 -11.43
N ASP A 649 31.52 -34.36 -12.62
CA ASP A 649 32.24 -33.98 -13.85
C ASP A 649 32.10 -32.50 -14.23
N VAL A 650 31.46 -31.70 -13.37
CA VAL A 650 31.15 -30.28 -13.61
C VAL A 650 32.40 -29.40 -13.64
N CYS A 651 33.44 -29.76 -12.88
CA CYS A 651 34.68 -29.01 -12.77
C CYS A 651 35.85 -29.80 -13.36
N LYS A 652 36.55 -29.21 -14.34
CA LYS A 652 37.67 -29.83 -15.05
C LYS A 652 38.92 -28.95 -14.98
N LEU A 653 40.09 -29.57 -15.06
CA LEU A 653 41.36 -28.83 -15.20
C LEU A 653 41.31 -27.99 -16.48
N ASP A 654 41.60 -26.69 -16.35
CA ASP A 654 41.64 -25.78 -17.48
C ASP A 654 43.00 -25.87 -18.16
N PHE A 655 43.14 -26.85 -19.05
CA PHE A 655 44.38 -27.09 -19.79
C PHE A 655 44.80 -25.91 -20.67
N LYS A 656 43.85 -25.07 -21.10
CA LYS A 656 44.12 -23.88 -21.90
C LYS A 656 44.81 -22.81 -21.06
N ARG A 657 44.27 -22.50 -19.87
CA ARG A 657 44.90 -21.57 -18.92
C ARG A 657 46.21 -22.12 -18.34
N LEU A 658 46.35 -23.45 -18.25
CA LEU A 658 47.63 -24.10 -17.91
C LEU A 658 48.65 -23.94 -19.03
N SER A 659 48.31 -24.24 -20.29
CA SER A 659 49.24 -24.16 -21.42
C SER A 659 49.78 -22.75 -21.59
N ASP A 660 48.92 -21.74 -21.49
CA ASP A 660 49.31 -20.32 -21.67
C ASP A 660 50.35 -19.90 -20.61
N LYS A 661 50.15 -20.29 -19.34
CA LYS A 661 51.11 -20.01 -18.25
C LYS A 661 52.42 -20.78 -18.39
N TRP A 662 52.36 -22.01 -18.90
CA TRP A 662 53.53 -22.85 -19.06
C TRP A 662 54.36 -22.42 -20.26
N GLU A 663 53.74 -22.03 -21.36
CA GLU A 663 54.43 -21.49 -22.54
C GLU A 663 55.21 -20.20 -22.19
N ASP A 664 54.64 -19.34 -21.36
CA ASP A 664 55.26 -18.10 -20.90
C ASP A 664 56.44 -18.36 -19.92
N LYS A 665 56.28 -19.30 -18.97
CA LYS A 665 57.39 -19.77 -18.11
C LYS A 665 58.49 -20.46 -18.91
N PHE A 666 58.15 -21.32 -19.88
CA PHE A 666 59.12 -22.01 -20.72
C PHE A 666 59.90 -21.03 -21.60
N LYS A 667 59.24 -20.02 -22.20
CA LYS A 667 59.91 -18.92 -22.92
C LYS A 667 60.86 -18.13 -22.00
N THR A 668 60.45 -17.90 -20.75
CA THR A 668 61.27 -17.16 -19.77
C THR A 668 62.48 -17.97 -19.29
N GLU A 669 62.33 -19.27 -19.04
CA GLU A 669 63.44 -20.15 -18.63
C GLU A 669 64.38 -20.50 -19.79
N THR A 670 63.86 -20.70 -21.01
CA THR A 670 64.72 -20.88 -22.20
C THR A 670 65.50 -19.63 -22.54
N LYS A 671 64.92 -18.42 -22.35
CA LYS A 671 65.65 -17.15 -22.51
C LYS A 671 66.73 -16.96 -21.45
N LYS A 672 66.46 -17.27 -20.17
CA LYS A 672 67.50 -17.27 -19.10
C LYS A 672 68.59 -18.31 -19.32
N ALA A 673 68.24 -19.47 -19.89
CA ALA A 673 69.20 -20.50 -20.24
C ALA A 673 70.04 -20.09 -21.46
N SER A 674 69.45 -19.45 -22.48
CA SER A 674 70.20 -18.91 -23.62
C SER A 674 71.12 -17.78 -23.19
N ASP A 675 70.65 -16.88 -22.33
CA ASP A 675 71.43 -15.75 -21.81
C ASP A 675 72.64 -16.26 -20.99
N LYS A 676 72.45 -17.28 -20.14
CA LYS A 676 73.58 -17.92 -19.42
C LYS A 676 74.57 -18.67 -20.32
N VAL A 677 74.10 -19.24 -21.43
CA VAL A 677 74.97 -19.90 -22.41
C VAL A 677 75.75 -18.84 -23.21
N GLU A 678 75.12 -17.71 -23.53
CA GLU A 678 75.74 -16.57 -24.22
C GLU A 678 76.73 -15.81 -23.31
N GLU A 679 76.47 -15.74 -22.01
CA GLU A 679 77.36 -15.21 -20.98
C GLU A 679 78.60 -16.11 -20.78
N ARG A 680 78.42 -17.44 -20.71
CA ARG A 680 79.55 -18.39 -20.72
C ARG A 680 80.36 -18.36 -22.02
N TYR A 681 79.71 -18.14 -23.17
CA TYR A 681 80.38 -17.96 -24.46
C TYR A 681 81.17 -16.65 -24.53
N LYS A 682 80.75 -15.60 -23.80
CA LYS A 682 81.50 -14.33 -23.66
C LYS A 682 82.67 -14.46 -22.70
N GLU A 683 82.50 -15.08 -21.52
CA GLU A 683 83.59 -15.37 -20.58
C GLU A 683 84.69 -16.22 -21.22
N SER A 684 84.33 -17.30 -21.92
CA SER A 684 85.33 -18.16 -22.59
C SER A 684 85.96 -17.53 -23.83
N ARG A 685 85.40 -16.42 -24.35
CA ARG A 685 85.98 -15.63 -25.44
C ARG A 685 86.89 -14.51 -24.92
N GLU A 686 86.64 -13.96 -23.73
CA GLU A 686 87.54 -13.04 -23.03
C GLU A 686 88.78 -13.78 -22.48
N ASP A 687 88.59 -14.96 -21.86
CA ASP A 687 89.69 -15.83 -21.41
C ASP A 687 90.60 -16.32 -22.55
N ALA A 688 90.03 -16.49 -23.75
CA ALA A 688 90.79 -16.86 -24.95
C ALA A 688 91.49 -15.65 -25.62
N LYS A 689 91.02 -14.42 -25.38
CA LYS A 689 91.66 -13.20 -25.87
C LYS A 689 92.87 -12.82 -25.01
N ASP A 690 92.73 -12.92 -23.69
CA ASP A 690 93.82 -12.60 -22.76
C ASP A 690 95.00 -13.57 -22.87
N LYS A 691 94.74 -14.86 -23.15
CA LYS A 691 95.79 -15.88 -23.38
C LYS A 691 96.48 -15.79 -24.75
N VAL A 692 95.88 -15.09 -25.73
CA VAL A 692 96.46 -14.91 -27.07
C VAL A 692 97.25 -13.60 -27.15
N ASP A 693 96.82 -12.54 -26.45
CA ASP A 693 97.54 -11.26 -26.39
C ASP A 693 98.81 -11.33 -25.53
N GLU A 694 98.86 -12.15 -24.47
CA GLU A 694 100.05 -12.32 -23.63
C GLU A 694 101.15 -13.15 -24.32
N ARG A 695 100.78 -14.16 -25.14
CA ARG A 695 101.74 -14.97 -25.93
C ARG A 695 102.16 -14.34 -27.26
N ALA A 696 101.32 -13.49 -27.86
CA ALA A 696 101.67 -12.77 -29.09
C ALA A 696 102.61 -11.59 -28.83
N LYS A 697 102.52 -10.92 -27.66
CA LYS A 697 103.48 -9.87 -27.25
C LYS A 697 104.87 -10.42 -26.95
N ASP A 698 104.97 -11.58 -26.29
CA ASP A 698 106.26 -12.19 -25.89
C ASP A 698 107.04 -12.79 -27.08
N LEU A 699 106.35 -13.13 -28.19
CA LEU A 699 106.95 -13.65 -29.43
C LEU A 699 107.27 -12.54 -30.47
N LEU A 700 106.67 -11.36 -30.38
CA LEU A 700 106.92 -10.23 -31.29
C LEU A 700 107.99 -9.25 -30.79
N GLU A 701 108.40 -9.31 -29.52
CA GLU A 701 109.53 -8.54 -29.01
C GLU A 701 110.92 -9.10 -29.41
N ASN A 702 110.98 -10.31 -29.99
CA ASN A 702 112.26 -10.95 -30.33
C ASN A 702 112.54 -11.18 -31.82
N LEU A 703 111.62 -10.98 -32.77
CA LEU A 703 111.90 -11.29 -34.18
C LEU A 703 111.22 -10.35 -35.21
N VAL A 704 111.95 -9.29 -35.56
CA VAL A 704 112.08 -8.73 -36.94
C VAL A 704 110.95 -7.84 -37.53
N GLY A 705 111.22 -6.53 -37.60
CA GLY A 705 111.26 -5.73 -38.85
C GLY A 705 109.95 -5.26 -39.53
N GLU A 706 109.80 -3.94 -39.62
CA GLU A 706 108.59 -3.13 -39.96
C GLU A 706 108.01 -3.23 -41.39
N GLU A 707 108.50 -4.08 -42.30
CA GLU A 707 108.20 -3.93 -43.73
C GLU A 707 107.46 -5.08 -44.43
N LYS A 708 106.95 -6.08 -43.69
CA LYS A 708 106.18 -7.21 -44.29
C LYS A 708 104.84 -7.55 -43.61
N SER A 709 104.40 -6.79 -42.62
CA SER A 709 103.15 -7.06 -41.88
C SER A 709 101.88 -6.56 -42.60
N LYS A 710 101.99 -5.51 -43.41
CA LYS A 710 100.83 -4.88 -44.08
C LYS A 710 100.25 -5.70 -45.23
N GLU A 711 101.08 -6.44 -45.97
CA GLU A 711 100.61 -7.16 -47.16
C GLU A 711 99.98 -8.53 -46.85
N LEU A 712 100.28 -9.09 -45.66
CA LEU A 712 99.70 -10.36 -45.21
C LEU A 712 98.41 -10.17 -44.41
N GLY A 713 98.26 -9.04 -43.69
CA GLY A 713 97.06 -8.69 -42.93
C GLY A 713 95.83 -8.50 -43.84
N ASP A 714 96.01 -7.77 -44.94
CA ASP A 714 94.90 -7.44 -45.85
C ASP A 714 94.40 -8.67 -46.65
N LYS A 715 95.28 -9.64 -46.96
CA LYS A 715 94.90 -10.89 -47.65
C LYS A 715 94.18 -11.89 -46.74
N LEU A 716 94.45 -11.86 -45.42
CA LEU A 716 93.79 -12.72 -44.44
C LEU A 716 92.39 -12.21 -44.06
N GLU A 717 92.18 -10.89 -44.05
CA GLU A 717 90.90 -10.29 -43.72
C GLU A 717 89.82 -10.52 -44.81
N ASP A 718 90.21 -10.47 -46.09
CA ASP A 718 89.31 -10.74 -47.22
C ASP A 718 88.96 -12.23 -47.37
N GLY A 719 89.86 -13.14 -47.00
CA GLY A 719 89.59 -14.58 -46.93
C GLY A 719 88.57 -14.93 -45.84
N PHE A 720 88.65 -14.26 -44.69
CA PHE A 720 87.77 -14.49 -43.54
C PHE A 720 86.35 -13.94 -43.77
N LYS A 721 86.22 -12.78 -44.43
CA LYS A 721 84.91 -12.19 -44.80
C LYS A 721 84.14 -13.04 -45.81
N ASN A 722 84.83 -13.70 -46.75
CA ASN A 722 84.19 -14.57 -47.74
C ASN A 722 83.76 -15.94 -47.16
N LEU A 723 84.48 -16.48 -46.17
CA LEU A 723 84.07 -17.70 -45.44
C LEU A 723 82.85 -17.46 -44.52
N LEU A 724 82.74 -16.27 -43.92
CA LEU A 724 81.60 -15.89 -43.07
C LEU A 724 80.32 -15.57 -43.87
N LYS A 725 80.43 -15.12 -45.13
CA LYS A 725 79.25 -14.96 -46.02
C LYS A 725 78.70 -16.30 -46.51
N ARG A 726 79.55 -17.30 -46.78
CA ARG A 726 79.10 -18.65 -47.20
C ARG A 726 78.39 -19.43 -46.11
N LYS A 727 78.74 -19.26 -44.82
CA LYS A 727 78.06 -19.94 -43.70
C LYS A 727 76.73 -19.31 -43.28
N LYS A 728 76.37 -18.15 -43.84
CA LYS A 728 75.12 -17.42 -43.53
C LYS A 728 73.99 -17.67 -44.53
N SER A 729 74.20 -18.47 -45.58
CA SER A 729 73.16 -18.85 -46.57
C SER A 729 72.75 -20.33 -46.52
N GLU A 730 73.13 -21.08 -45.48
CA GLU A 730 72.80 -22.51 -45.32
C GLU A 730 72.18 -22.85 -43.94
N LYS A 731 71.54 -21.87 -43.28
CA LYS A 731 70.72 -22.11 -42.07
C LYS A 731 69.53 -21.17 -41.99
#